data_AF-A0A2D6G9E6-F1
#
_entry.id   AF-A0A2D6G9E6-F1
#
_cell.length_a   1.000
_cell.length_b   1.000
_cell.length_c   1.000
_cell.angle_alpha   90.00
_cell.angle_beta   90.00
_cell.angle_gamma   90.00
#
_symmetry.space_group_name_H-M   'P 1'
#
loop_
_entity.id
_entity.type
_entity.pdbx_description
1 polymer ?
#
loop_
_entity_poly.entity_id
_entity_poly.type
_entity_poly.pdbx_seq_one_letter_code
_entity_poly.pdbx_strand_id
1 'polypeptide(L)'
;MTPEESTEAAPTGWLDRVKGVAPGARGRTDDDASPATKWWELAGYATLLVTALAMRLWDLGARAMHHDESLHALYSWNLFDGRGYEHSPMMHGPFQFEANAAIFMAFGDSDLTARLLYAVAGTLLIAMPILFRRRLGRLGALFVAAFLAASPSMLYFSRFARNDILMAVWTFGLVISMWRYLDEGRPRYLYFSAGLLALAFATKETAFIVTATLGLYLGIRVALPFLVRVMRPIEVEGVSPPVAIGRVFGAIWRAHQGGVSLSRLSRPAAFLAVMITLTLPQWSAFVSILQDSPLLSWTGLVLAAGEGSVAIGAPVGGGQVIAFLIVVSLMAVSGLAGYKWCWPIWWRCAVVFYAIWIPLYTTMFTNMGGVSSGIWRSLGYWVVQQGEGRGGQPWYYYVAIGSVYEFLPLLVGAAAIVYYLRKRDQFSLFLVYWPIMTFIFYTIASEKMPWLLVNIALPFVVLIGKFLSDVLGRLGWRRLLNSEVLLVTAGVPVFMVLLWQLALYNAADVDLTDVALLAALSVVLVAMFASGWLLMRRVGKPEFRAAVLLGAVGVLLALTVRAGWIASYRNGDIPVEMIVYTQTSPDVVRLIDTIEETGLGVDEPADIDQTAGFTWPWAWYFRDSDNVNFPTYNANSFGTVPGSPMVVVHSQNKAAADERLGDEFTEGERMRHRWWFPESTYRNLTPGKVLSGAFDRQTWRRVMDYWLYRRGVEDRIGSEDAYVYFDSDFPQSFTTP
;
A
#
# COMPACT_ATOMS: atom_id res chain seq x y z
N MET A 1 -44.71 -56.50 20.58
CA MET A 1 -43.99 -55.94 21.74
C MET A 1 -42.92 -55.02 21.19
N THR A 2 -43.14 -53.72 21.42
CA THR A 2 -42.29 -52.52 21.23
C THR A 2 -40.96 -52.61 20.45
N PRO A 3 -40.81 -51.80 19.39
CA PRO A 3 -39.50 -51.28 18.97
C PRO A 3 -39.24 -49.91 19.62
N GLU A 4 -38.11 -49.80 20.31
CA GLU A 4 -37.60 -48.57 20.92
C GLU A 4 -37.27 -47.50 19.86
N GLU A 5 -37.86 -46.31 20.00
CA GLU A 5 -37.40 -45.09 19.32
C GLU A 5 -36.15 -44.57 20.04
N SER A 6 -34.98 -44.69 19.41
CA SER A 6 -33.77 -43.98 19.82
C SER A 6 -33.93 -42.49 19.48
N THR A 7 -34.30 -41.69 20.47
CA THR A 7 -34.26 -40.23 20.39
C THR A 7 -32.81 -39.76 20.42
N GLU A 8 -32.28 -39.41 19.25
CA GLU A 8 -31.01 -38.67 19.14
C GLU A 8 -31.21 -37.28 19.76
N ALA A 9 -30.63 -37.07 20.95
CA ALA A 9 -30.69 -35.81 21.66
C ALA A 9 -30.09 -34.66 20.82
N ALA A 10 -30.87 -33.59 20.63
CA ALA A 10 -30.42 -32.38 19.96
C ALA A 10 -29.19 -31.77 20.68
N PRO A 11 -28.17 -31.28 19.96
CA PRO A 11 -26.96 -30.73 20.57
C PRO A 11 -27.28 -29.41 21.27
N THR A 12 -27.33 -29.43 22.60
CA THR A 12 -27.69 -28.31 23.48
C THR A 12 -26.52 -27.34 23.78
N GLY A 13 -25.31 -27.62 23.29
CA GLY A 13 -24.12 -26.80 23.51
C GLY A 13 -23.78 -25.85 22.34
N TRP A 14 -23.65 -24.55 22.60
CA TRP A 14 -23.13 -23.57 21.62
C TRP A 14 -21.70 -23.89 21.14
N LEU A 15 -20.92 -24.61 21.96
CA LEU A 15 -19.55 -25.06 21.63
C LEU A 15 -19.51 -26.09 20.50
N ASP A 16 -20.56 -26.88 20.30
CA ASP A 16 -20.55 -27.96 19.31
C ASP A 16 -20.93 -27.47 17.90
N ARG A 17 -21.52 -26.27 17.78
CA ARG A 17 -21.80 -25.63 16.49
C ARG A 17 -20.55 -25.05 15.81
N VAL A 18 -19.41 -24.97 16.50
CA VAL A 18 -18.14 -24.40 15.98
C VAL A 18 -17.05 -25.48 15.79
N LYS A 19 -17.28 -26.72 16.24
CA LYS A 19 -16.33 -27.83 16.08
C LYS A 19 -16.44 -28.47 14.70
N GLY A 20 -15.87 -27.79 13.69
CA GLY A 20 -15.57 -28.39 12.39
C GLY A 20 -14.18 -29.06 12.39
N VAL A 21 -14.18 -30.37 12.11
CA VAL A 21 -13.14 -31.28 11.56
C VAL A 21 -11.69 -31.12 12.02
N ALA A 22 -11.11 -32.24 12.48
CA ALA A 22 -9.74 -32.39 12.97
C ALA A 22 -8.66 -31.75 12.07
N PRO A 23 -7.58 -31.20 12.67
CA PRO A 23 -6.47 -30.64 11.90
C PRO A 23 -5.78 -31.74 11.09
N GLY A 24 -5.67 -31.54 9.78
CA GLY A 24 -4.84 -32.38 8.90
C GLY A 24 -3.39 -32.36 9.39
N ALA A 25 -2.87 -33.56 9.65
CA ALA A 25 -1.51 -33.80 10.13
C ALA A 25 -0.47 -33.06 9.28
N ARG A 26 0.44 -32.33 9.93
CA ARG A 26 1.71 -31.87 9.33
C ARG A 26 2.87 -32.26 10.22
N GLY A 27 3.94 -32.71 9.57
CA GLY A 27 5.19 -33.15 10.15
C GLY A 27 5.76 -32.09 11.10
N ARG A 28 5.91 -32.52 12.35
CA ARG A 28 6.48 -31.78 13.48
C ARG A 28 8.00 -31.84 13.32
N THR A 29 8.67 -30.70 13.19
CA THR A 29 10.11 -30.62 13.43
C THR A 29 10.33 -30.28 14.91
N ASP A 30 11.38 -30.82 15.53
CA ASP A 30 11.63 -30.72 16.98
C ASP A 30 11.77 -29.28 17.51
N ASP A 31 11.96 -28.28 16.63
CA ASP A 31 12.02 -26.87 17.02
C ASP A 31 10.66 -26.23 17.36
N ASP A 32 9.53 -26.86 16.99
CA ASP A 32 8.16 -26.37 17.25
C ASP A 32 7.61 -26.74 18.65
N ALA A 33 8.38 -27.47 19.46
CA ALA A 33 7.89 -28.04 20.72
C ALA A 33 7.87 -27.06 21.91
N SER A 34 8.63 -25.96 21.90
CA SER A 34 8.62 -24.98 23.00
C SER A 34 7.78 -23.73 22.68
N PRO A 35 6.74 -23.40 23.49
CA PRO A 35 5.97 -22.17 23.31
C PRO A 35 6.75 -20.90 23.68
N ALA A 36 7.89 -21.05 24.37
CA ALA A 36 8.77 -19.96 24.76
C ALA A 36 9.50 -19.36 23.54
N THR A 37 9.46 -18.03 23.43
CA THR A 37 10.29 -17.26 22.50
C THR A 37 11.75 -17.45 22.90
N LYS A 38 12.61 -17.84 21.95
CA LYS A 38 14.04 -18.00 22.24
C LYS A 38 14.67 -16.60 22.41
N TRP A 39 15.70 -16.46 23.25
CA TRP A 39 16.32 -15.15 23.50
C TRP A 39 16.85 -14.48 22.23
N TRP A 40 17.41 -15.25 21.30
CA TRP A 40 17.92 -14.72 20.02
C TRP A 40 16.79 -14.24 19.10
N GLU A 41 15.61 -14.84 19.19
CA GLU A 41 14.43 -14.40 18.44
C GLU A 41 13.97 -13.04 18.97
N LEU A 42 13.89 -12.89 20.30
CA LEU A 42 13.56 -11.63 20.95
C LEU A 42 14.59 -10.55 20.63
N ALA A 43 15.89 -10.87 20.72
CA ALA A 43 16.97 -9.95 20.37
C ALA A 43 16.89 -9.53 18.90
N GLY A 44 16.62 -10.47 17.99
CA GLY A 44 16.41 -10.17 16.57
C GLY A 44 15.27 -9.19 16.32
N TYR A 45 14.12 -9.39 16.97
CA TYR A 45 13.01 -8.44 16.88
C TYR A 45 13.34 -7.10 17.52
N ALA A 46 13.96 -7.08 18.70
CA ALA A 46 14.33 -5.84 19.37
C ALA A 46 15.27 -5.00 18.50
N THR A 47 16.33 -5.61 17.94
CA THR A 47 17.26 -4.94 17.02
C THR A 47 16.53 -4.43 15.78
N LEU A 48 15.68 -5.24 15.14
CA LEU A 48 14.93 -4.81 13.96
C LEU A 48 13.98 -3.66 14.25
N LEU A 49 13.28 -3.68 15.39
CA LEU A 49 12.34 -2.64 15.77
C LEU A 49 13.04 -1.33 16.14
N VAL A 50 14.14 -1.39 16.89
CA VAL A 50 14.94 -0.21 17.22
C VAL A 50 15.51 0.41 15.95
N THR A 51 16.13 -0.39 15.08
CA THR A 51 16.66 0.10 13.80
C THR A 51 15.57 0.68 12.92
N ALA A 52 14.43 -0.02 12.80
CA ALA A 52 13.31 0.43 11.98
C ALA A 52 12.66 1.72 12.48
N LEU A 53 12.55 1.88 13.81
CA LEU A 53 12.04 3.09 14.44
C LEU A 53 13.01 4.25 14.23
N ALA A 54 14.32 4.01 14.44
CA ALA A 54 15.35 5.02 14.21
C ALA A 54 15.33 5.52 12.76
N MET A 55 15.24 4.61 11.78
CA MET A 55 15.11 4.97 10.36
C MET A 55 13.84 5.82 10.08
N ARG A 56 12.73 5.57 10.78
CA ARG A 56 11.49 6.29 10.55
C ARG A 56 11.43 7.65 11.24
N LEU A 57 12.08 7.79 12.40
CA LEU A 57 12.07 9.04 13.16
C LEU A 57 13.24 9.97 12.82
N TRP A 58 14.36 9.43 12.32
CA TRP A 58 15.51 10.23 11.94
C TRP A 58 15.13 11.25 10.87
N ASP A 59 15.28 12.53 11.16
CA ASP A 59 15.03 13.60 10.20
C ASP A 59 13.60 13.55 9.59
N LEU A 60 12.59 13.25 10.41
CA LEU A 60 11.21 13.07 9.95
C LEU A 60 10.55 14.39 9.53
N GLY A 61 10.95 15.51 10.13
CA GLY A 61 10.40 16.84 9.88
C GLY A 61 11.00 17.57 8.67
N ALA A 62 12.25 17.30 8.28
CA ALA A 62 12.99 18.18 7.36
C ALA A 62 12.48 18.26 5.91
N ARG A 63 11.71 17.27 5.45
CA ARG A 63 11.15 17.28 4.10
C ARG A 63 10.00 18.29 4.03
N ALA A 64 9.94 19.07 2.94
CA ALA A 64 8.77 19.89 2.63
C ALA A 64 7.47 19.07 2.65
N MET A 65 6.43 19.61 3.28
CA MET A 65 5.09 19.01 3.25
C MET A 65 4.62 18.84 1.82
N HIS A 66 4.37 17.58 1.43
CA HIS A 66 3.68 17.28 0.20
C HIS A 66 2.30 17.93 0.18
N HIS A 67 1.79 18.24 -1.00
CA HIS A 67 0.44 18.76 -1.22
C HIS A 67 -0.61 18.05 -0.35
N ASP A 68 -0.84 16.75 -0.56
CA ASP A 68 -1.74 15.94 0.28
C ASP A 68 -1.38 15.91 1.78
N GLU A 69 -0.09 15.90 2.14
CA GLU A 69 0.31 15.88 3.55
C GLU A 69 -0.11 17.17 4.25
N SER A 70 0.05 18.32 3.57
CA SER A 70 -0.36 19.63 4.11
C SER A 70 -1.86 19.72 4.34
N LEU A 71 -2.69 19.15 3.44
CA LEU A 71 -4.13 19.02 3.68
C LEU A 71 -4.40 18.17 4.92
N HIS A 72 -3.79 16.99 5.00
CA HIS A 72 -4.00 16.09 6.14
C HIS A 72 -3.59 16.73 7.47
N ALA A 73 -2.45 17.41 7.49
CA ALA A 73 -1.95 18.12 8.64
C ALA A 73 -2.88 19.28 9.03
N LEU A 74 -3.26 20.14 8.08
CA LEU A 74 -4.13 21.29 8.36
C LEU A 74 -5.50 20.88 8.88
N TYR A 75 -6.17 19.90 8.26
CA TYR A 75 -7.49 19.46 8.74
C TYR A 75 -7.42 18.72 10.08
N SER A 76 -6.30 18.08 10.40
CA SER A 76 -6.05 17.53 11.74
C SER A 76 -5.84 18.66 12.75
N TRP A 77 -5.13 19.72 12.35
CA TRP A 77 -4.91 20.91 13.16
C TRP A 77 -6.20 21.69 13.40
N ASN A 78 -7.07 21.86 12.40
CA ASN A 78 -8.39 22.47 12.57
C ASN A 78 -9.24 21.74 13.63
N LEU A 79 -9.17 20.41 13.67
CA LEU A 79 -9.84 19.63 14.71
C LEU A 79 -9.18 19.83 16.09
N PHE A 80 -7.85 19.89 16.13
CA PHE A 80 -7.07 20.16 17.34
C PHE A 80 -7.34 21.55 17.92
N ASP A 81 -7.38 22.59 17.08
CA ASP A 81 -7.63 24.00 17.43
C ASP A 81 -9.12 24.28 17.76
N GLY A 82 -10.01 23.32 17.51
CA GLY A 82 -11.44 23.45 17.81
C GLY A 82 -12.27 24.11 16.70
N ARG A 83 -11.69 24.34 15.52
CA ARG A 83 -12.40 24.77 14.30
C ARG A 83 -13.28 23.64 13.71
N GLY A 84 -13.04 22.40 14.14
CA GLY A 84 -13.79 21.22 13.77
C GLY A 84 -13.30 20.55 12.49
N TYR A 85 -13.92 19.42 12.14
CA TYR A 85 -13.59 18.64 10.94
C TYR A 85 -14.85 18.00 10.36
N GLU A 86 -14.94 17.97 9.03
CA GLU A 86 -16.00 17.27 8.30
C GLU A 86 -15.37 16.28 7.32
N HIS A 87 -15.86 15.04 7.34
CA HIS A 87 -15.38 13.99 6.44
C HIS A 87 -15.69 14.32 4.97
N SER A 88 -14.62 14.41 4.18
CA SER A 88 -14.65 14.53 2.73
C SER A 88 -14.10 13.27 2.06
N PRO A 89 -14.88 12.57 1.20
CA PRO A 89 -14.42 11.39 0.45
C PRO A 89 -13.16 11.63 -0.40
N MET A 90 -12.96 12.87 -0.86
CA MET A 90 -11.75 13.26 -1.60
C MET A 90 -10.48 13.05 -0.76
N MET A 91 -10.58 13.24 0.56
CA MET A 91 -9.47 13.16 1.49
C MET A 91 -9.35 11.79 2.18
N HIS A 92 -10.07 10.78 1.67
CA HIS A 92 -10.20 9.44 2.25
C HIS A 92 -10.86 9.44 3.64
N GLY A 93 -10.65 8.36 4.41
CA GLY A 93 -11.33 8.14 5.67
C GLY A 93 -10.84 9.02 6.82
N PRO A 94 -11.69 9.23 7.84
CA PRO A 94 -11.46 10.19 8.92
C PRO A 94 -10.38 9.78 9.94
N PHE A 95 -10.00 8.49 9.99
CA PHE A 95 -9.12 7.95 11.03
C PHE A 95 -7.82 8.73 11.19
N GLN A 96 -7.15 9.07 10.08
CA GLN A 96 -5.88 9.77 10.14
C GLN A 96 -6.00 11.19 10.72
N PHE A 97 -7.13 11.88 10.47
CA PHE A 97 -7.32 13.25 10.91
C PHE A 97 -7.53 13.32 12.42
N GLU A 98 -8.39 12.45 12.95
CA GLU A 98 -8.62 12.35 14.39
C GLU A 98 -7.41 11.82 15.15
N ALA A 99 -6.71 10.82 14.59
CA ALA A 99 -5.51 10.27 15.20
C ALA A 99 -4.36 11.29 15.22
N ASN A 100 -4.16 12.07 14.15
CA ASN A 100 -3.16 13.13 14.13
C ASN A 100 -3.56 14.31 15.03
N ALA A 101 -4.84 14.70 15.08
CA ALA A 101 -5.32 15.72 16.01
C ALA A 101 -5.03 15.32 17.47
N ALA A 102 -5.24 14.04 17.83
CA ALA A 102 -4.88 13.53 19.14
C ALA A 102 -3.36 13.56 19.41
N ILE A 103 -2.53 13.39 18.38
CA ILE A 103 -1.07 13.53 18.48
C ILE A 103 -0.69 15.01 18.70
N PHE A 104 -1.32 15.93 17.97
CA PHE A 104 -1.11 17.38 18.17
C PHE A 104 -1.51 17.80 19.58
N MET A 105 -2.62 17.29 20.13
CA MET A 105 -2.99 17.52 21.53
C MET A 105 -1.92 17.04 22.52
N ALA A 106 -1.20 15.96 22.21
CA ALA A 106 -0.23 15.35 23.12
C ALA A 106 1.19 15.93 23.00
N PHE A 107 1.59 16.38 21.81
CA PHE A 107 2.99 16.74 21.49
C PHE A 107 3.16 18.09 20.79
N GLY A 108 2.08 18.81 20.52
CA GLY A 108 2.07 20.00 19.68
C GLY A 108 2.01 19.67 18.19
N ASP A 109 1.63 20.66 17.38
CA ASP A 109 1.60 20.59 15.93
C ASP A 109 2.95 21.00 15.33
N SER A 110 3.44 20.17 14.41
CA SER A 110 4.71 20.36 13.70
C SER A 110 4.78 19.38 12.54
N ASP A 111 5.71 19.59 11.62
CA ASP A 111 5.96 18.65 10.52
C ASP A 111 6.32 17.24 11.01
N LEU A 112 7.04 17.16 12.14
CA LEU A 112 7.41 15.89 12.76
C LEU A 112 6.18 15.18 13.36
N THR A 113 5.36 15.89 14.13
CA THR A 113 4.19 15.29 14.79
C THR A 113 3.10 14.91 13.77
N ALA A 114 2.98 15.65 12.66
CA ALA A 114 2.08 15.33 11.56
C ALA A 114 2.42 13.99 10.89
N ARG A 115 3.69 13.56 10.93
CA ARG A 115 4.17 12.31 10.32
C ARG A 115 4.35 11.17 11.35
N LEU A 116 4.24 11.47 12.65
CA LEU A 116 4.54 10.53 13.73
C LEU A 116 3.63 9.28 13.73
N LEU A 117 2.33 9.45 13.46
CA LEU A 117 1.36 8.35 13.37
C LEU A 117 1.84 7.25 12.40
N TYR A 118 2.31 7.67 11.23
CA TYR A 118 2.69 6.82 10.11
C TYR A 118 4.03 6.13 10.37
N ALA A 119 4.97 6.83 11.01
CA ALA A 119 6.25 6.27 11.46
C ALA A 119 6.05 5.17 12.51
N VAL A 120 5.16 5.41 13.48
CA VAL A 120 4.80 4.41 14.50
C VAL A 120 4.08 3.23 13.88
N ALA A 121 3.11 3.46 12.99
CA ALA A 121 2.39 2.40 12.29
C ALA A 121 3.32 1.54 11.41
N GLY A 122 4.24 2.16 10.67
CA GLY A 122 5.25 1.44 9.89
C GLY A 122 6.20 0.60 10.76
N THR A 123 6.54 1.09 11.96
CA THR A 123 7.31 0.31 12.94
C THR A 123 6.50 -0.86 13.51
N LEU A 124 5.22 -0.63 13.82
CA LEU A 124 4.30 -1.67 14.29
C LEU A 124 4.17 -2.80 13.26
N LEU A 125 4.08 -2.47 11.96
CA LEU A 125 4.00 -3.44 10.86
C LEU A 125 5.15 -4.46 10.90
N ILE A 126 6.35 -4.03 11.30
CA ILE A 126 7.56 -4.85 11.40
C ILE A 126 7.50 -5.82 12.59
N ALA A 127 6.75 -5.50 13.65
CA ALA A 127 6.52 -6.38 14.80
C ALA A 127 5.45 -7.45 14.52
N MET A 128 4.50 -7.17 13.65
CA MET A 128 3.35 -8.06 13.36
C MET A 128 3.69 -9.50 12.94
N PRO A 129 4.80 -9.80 12.24
CA PRO A 129 5.17 -11.18 11.90
C PRO A 129 5.28 -12.11 13.12
N ILE A 130 5.56 -11.60 14.32
CA ILE A 130 5.53 -12.37 15.59
C ILE A 130 4.16 -13.02 15.78
N LEU A 131 3.09 -12.28 15.49
CA LEU A 131 1.71 -12.76 15.60
C LEU A 131 1.37 -13.78 14.51
N PHE A 132 2.17 -13.88 13.46
CA PHE A 132 2.02 -14.85 12.38
C PHE A 132 3.02 -16.01 12.39
N ARG A 133 3.89 -16.07 13.40
CA ARG A 133 5.01 -17.03 13.51
C ARG A 133 4.61 -18.50 13.39
N ARG A 134 3.38 -18.89 13.80
CA ARG A 134 2.92 -20.29 13.69
C ARG A 134 2.81 -20.78 12.24
N ARG A 135 2.54 -19.88 11.30
CA ARG A 135 2.45 -20.19 9.87
C ARG A 135 3.75 -19.87 9.14
N LEU A 136 4.45 -18.83 9.57
CA LEU A 136 5.72 -18.41 8.98
C LEU A 136 6.91 -19.27 9.41
N GLY A 137 6.87 -19.85 10.61
CA GLY A 137 8.06 -20.32 11.33
C GLY A 137 8.80 -19.14 11.98
N ARG A 138 9.64 -19.43 12.99
CA ARG A 138 10.42 -18.40 13.71
C ARG A 138 11.30 -17.58 12.75
N LEU A 139 12.03 -18.27 11.87
CA LEU A 139 12.91 -17.62 10.89
C LEU A 139 12.12 -16.90 9.81
N GLY A 140 11.02 -17.48 9.35
CA GLY A 140 10.15 -16.83 8.38
C GLY A 140 9.61 -15.51 8.91
N ALA A 141 9.17 -15.48 10.16
CA ALA A 141 8.69 -14.25 10.78
C ALA A 141 9.79 -13.18 10.92
N LEU A 142 11.02 -13.56 11.29
CA LEU A 142 12.16 -12.63 11.31
C LEU A 142 12.57 -12.15 9.91
N PHE A 143 12.56 -13.02 8.90
CA PHE A 143 12.84 -12.61 7.52
C PHE A 143 11.78 -11.64 7.00
N VAL A 144 10.50 -11.89 7.27
CA VAL A 144 9.43 -10.95 6.93
C VAL A 144 9.66 -9.61 7.63
N ALA A 145 9.97 -9.61 8.93
CA ALA A 145 10.27 -8.37 9.67
C ALA A 145 11.48 -7.62 9.07
N ALA A 146 12.57 -8.32 8.76
CA ALA A 146 13.76 -7.73 8.16
C ALA A 146 13.48 -7.14 6.77
N PHE A 147 12.73 -7.84 5.92
CA PHE A 147 12.38 -7.36 4.59
C PHE A 147 11.37 -6.21 4.63
N LEU A 148 10.44 -6.17 5.60
CA LEU A 148 9.58 -5.01 5.83
C LEU A 148 10.37 -3.79 6.30
N ALA A 149 11.38 -3.99 7.15
CA ALA A 149 12.27 -2.92 7.61
C ALA A 149 13.13 -2.35 6.47
N ALA A 150 13.60 -3.21 5.56
CA ALA A 150 14.47 -2.83 4.45
C ALA A 150 13.72 -2.32 3.19
N SER A 151 12.44 -2.63 3.04
CA SER A 151 11.65 -2.26 1.85
C SER A 151 11.62 -0.73 1.64
N PRO A 152 12.04 -0.22 0.45
CA PRO A 152 12.07 1.21 0.18
C PRO A 152 10.69 1.84 0.22
N SER A 153 9.67 1.18 -0.35
CA SER A 153 8.29 1.71 -0.31
C SER A 153 7.74 1.78 1.11
N MET A 154 8.02 0.75 1.93
CA MET A 154 7.59 0.71 3.33
C MET A 154 8.29 1.74 4.20
N LEU A 155 9.58 2.01 3.95
CA LEU A 155 10.32 3.05 4.66
C LEU A 155 9.81 4.43 4.24
N TYR A 156 9.82 4.71 2.93
CA TYR A 156 9.45 6.00 2.36
C TYR A 156 8.05 6.41 2.79
N PHE A 157 7.02 5.61 2.52
CA PHE A 157 5.63 5.97 2.83
C PHE A 157 5.26 5.85 4.32
N SER A 158 6.13 5.31 5.17
CA SER A 158 5.98 5.43 6.62
C SER A 158 6.56 6.72 7.19
N ARG A 159 7.25 7.52 6.35
CA ARG A 159 7.75 8.87 6.66
C ARG A 159 6.91 9.95 5.93
N PHE A 160 5.70 9.58 5.49
CA PHE A 160 4.73 10.44 4.84
C PHE A 160 3.41 10.40 5.59
N ALA A 161 2.75 11.55 5.75
CA ALA A 161 1.41 11.66 6.30
C ALA A 161 0.34 11.15 5.31
N ARG A 162 0.37 9.84 5.04
CA ARG A 162 -0.44 9.16 4.01
C ARG A 162 -1.02 7.83 4.52
N ASN A 163 -2.29 7.59 4.20
CA ASN A 163 -3.09 6.44 4.64
C ASN A 163 -2.50 5.05 4.31
N ASP A 164 -1.59 4.95 3.34
CA ASP A 164 -1.17 3.68 2.75
C ASP A 164 -0.43 2.76 3.72
N ILE A 165 0.42 3.30 4.61
CA ILE A 165 1.10 2.48 5.63
C ILE A 165 0.12 1.98 6.71
N LEU A 166 -0.91 2.78 7.04
CA LEU A 166 -1.97 2.38 7.96
C LEU A 166 -2.77 1.22 7.38
N MET A 167 -3.11 1.30 6.08
CA MET A 167 -3.76 0.21 5.36
C MET A 167 -2.93 -1.07 5.32
N ALA A 168 -1.60 -0.98 5.25
CA ALA A 168 -0.72 -2.15 5.33
C ALA A 168 -0.83 -2.85 6.70
N VAL A 169 -0.87 -2.07 7.80
CA VAL A 169 -1.08 -2.60 9.17
C VAL A 169 -2.45 -3.29 9.27
N TRP A 170 -3.51 -2.63 8.83
CA TRP A 170 -4.86 -3.21 8.88
C TRP A 170 -4.98 -4.47 8.04
N THR A 171 -4.44 -4.44 6.82
CA THR A 171 -4.46 -5.59 5.90
C THR A 171 -3.68 -6.76 6.48
N PHE A 172 -2.47 -6.54 7.01
CA PHE A 172 -1.70 -7.64 7.57
C PHE A 172 -2.35 -8.19 8.84
N GLY A 173 -2.93 -7.32 9.67
CA GLY A 173 -3.72 -7.70 10.84
C GLY A 173 -4.92 -8.56 10.47
N LEU A 174 -5.62 -8.23 9.37
CA LEU A 174 -6.74 -9.00 8.85
C LEU A 174 -6.29 -10.37 8.35
N VAL A 175 -5.18 -10.46 7.62
CA VAL A 175 -4.60 -11.74 7.18
C VAL A 175 -4.20 -12.61 8.39
N ILE A 176 -3.55 -12.01 9.39
CA ILE A 176 -3.13 -12.72 10.61
C ILE A 176 -4.35 -13.22 11.38
N SER A 177 -5.34 -12.37 11.62
CA SER A 177 -6.55 -12.73 12.36
C SER A 177 -7.41 -13.76 11.62
N MET A 178 -7.52 -13.65 10.29
CA MET A 178 -8.14 -14.66 9.44
C MET A 178 -7.48 -16.01 9.64
N TRP A 179 -6.16 -16.13 9.43
CA TRP A 179 -5.48 -17.42 9.59
C TRP A 179 -5.52 -17.95 11.02
N ARG A 180 -5.42 -17.07 12.03
CA ARG A 180 -5.61 -17.46 13.44
C ARG A 180 -7.00 -18.04 13.71
N TYR A 181 -8.04 -17.47 13.10
CA TYR A 181 -9.39 -18.01 13.17
C TYR A 181 -9.52 -19.34 12.43
N LEU A 182 -8.97 -19.46 11.22
CA LEU A 182 -8.98 -20.71 10.47
C LEU A 182 -8.30 -21.85 11.25
N ASP A 183 -7.22 -21.53 11.97
CA ASP A 183 -6.42 -22.50 12.72
C ASP A 183 -7.06 -22.90 14.04
N GLU A 184 -7.54 -21.92 14.82
CA GLU A 184 -7.96 -22.13 16.21
C GLU A 184 -9.48 -22.16 16.39
N GLY A 185 -10.26 -21.61 15.45
CA GLY A 185 -11.72 -21.51 15.54
C GLY A 185 -12.25 -20.59 16.65
N ARG A 186 -11.41 -19.75 17.27
CA ARG A 186 -11.79 -18.92 18.42
C ARG A 186 -12.50 -17.63 17.97
N PRO A 187 -13.70 -17.31 18.51
CA PRO A 187 -14.47 -16.12 18.10
C PRO A 187 -13.75 -14.78 18.29
N ARG A 188 -12.81 -14.67 19.24
CA ARG A 188 -12.03 -13.46 19.48
C ARG A 188 -11.33 -12.90 18.23
N TYR A 189 -10.94 -13.78 17.30
CA TYR A 189 -10.31 -13.36 16.06
C TYR A 189 -11.32 -12.70 15.12
N LEU A 190 -12.59 -13.10 15.14
CA LEU A 190 -13.66 -12.43 14.40
C LEU A 190 -13.94 -11.03 14.96
N TYR A 191 -13.93 -10.87 16.30
CA TYR A 191 -14.08 -9.55 16.95
C TYR A 191 -12.91 -8.64 16.60
N PHE A 192 -11.68 -9.16 16.63
CA PHE A 192 -10.50 -8.41 16.22
C PHE A 192 -10.55 -8.03 14.74
N SER A 193 -10.95 -8.95 13.85
CA SER A 193 -11.15 -8.63 12.43
C SER A 193 -12.25 -7.59 12.22
N ALA A 194 -13.32 -7.59 13.02
CA ALA A 194 -14.36 -6.57 12.94
C ALA A 194 -13.81 -5.16 13.27
N GLY A 195 -12.97 -5.04 14.30
CA GLY A 195 -12.32 -3.77 14.63
C GLY A 195 -11.33 -3.32 13.54
N LEU A 196 -10.52 -4.24 13.00
CA LEU A 196 -9.62 -3.94 11.89
C LEU A 196 -10.36 -3.55 10.60
N LEU A 197 -11.51 -4.16 10.32
CA LEU A 197 -12.35 -3.74 9.19
C LEU A 197 -12.87 -2.32 9.43
N ALA A 198 -13.37 -1.99 10.62
CA ALA A 198 -13.82 -0.63 10.92
C ALA A 198 -12.71 0.40 10.70
N LEU A 199 -11.49 0.12 11.21
CA LEU A 199 -10.33 0.98 11.01
C LEU A 199 -9.92 1.08 9.53
N ALA A 200 -9.93 -0.04 8.79
CA ALA A 200 -9.60 -0.03 7.36
C ALA A 200 -10.59 0.83 6.55
N PHE A 201 -11.90 0.66 6.77
CA PHE A 201 -12.92 1.47 6.11
C PHE A 201 -12.86 2.93 6.54
N ALA A 202 -12.49 3.23 7.78
CA ALA A 202 -12.26 4.60 8.25
C ALA A 202 -10.89 5.18 7.84
N THR A 203 -10.04 4.43 7.14
CA THR A 203 -8.71 4.88 6.69
C THR A 203 -8.71 5.19 5.20
N LYS A 204 -9.06 4.23 4.35
CA LYS A 204 -8.96 4.38 2.89
C LYS A 204 -9.83 3.37 2.14
N GLU A 205 -10.31 3.77 0.98
CA GLU A 205 -11.18 2.99 0.10
C GLU A 205 -10.49 1.78 -0.53
N THR A 206 -9.17 1.68 -0.41
CA THR A 206 -8.45 0.42 -0.63
C THR A 206 -8.96 -0.73 0.27
N ALA A 207 -9.71 -0.44 1.35
CA ALA A 207 -10.45 -1.44 2.12
C ALA A 207 -11.40 -2.29 1.27
N PHE A 208 -12.00 -1.72 0.21
CA PHE A 208 -12.81 -2.46 -0.76
C PHE A 208 -11.98 -3.49 -1.53
N ILE A 209 -10.77 -3.13 -1.96
CA ILE A 209 -9.83 -4.05 -2.62
C ILE A 209 -9.37 -5.15 -1.66
N VAL A 210 -9.07 -4.81 -0.40
CA VAL A 210 -8.64 -5.77 0.63
C VAL A 210 -9.75 -6.79 0.91
N THR A 211 -10.97 -6.33 1.15
CA THR A 211 -12.13 -7.21 1.42
C THR A 211 -12.50 -8.04 0.20
N ALA A 212 -12.42 -7.50 -1.02
CA ALA A 212 -12.59 -8.27 -2.26
C ALA A 212 -11.52 -9.35 -2.42
N THR A 213 -10.25 -9.04 -2.12
CA THR A 213 -9.13 -10.00 -2.20
C THR A 213 -9.30 -11.15 -1.22
N LEU A 214 -9.56 -10.85 0.06
CA LEU A 214 -9.77 -11.90 1.05
C LEU A 214 -11.09 -12.66 0.80
N GLY A 215 -12.12 -11.94 0.33
CA GLY A 215 -13.43 -12.48 0.04
C GLY A 215 -13.40 -13.48 -1.10
N LEU A 216 -12.69 -13.15 -2.19
CA LEU A 216 -12.49 -14.05 -3.31
C LEU A 216 -11.68 -15.29 -2.92
N TYR A 217 -10.60 -15.14 -2.13
CA TYR A 217 -9.86 -16.29 -1.62
C TYR A 217 -10.75 -17.25 -0.83
N LEU A 218 -11.45 -16.73 0.17
CA LEU A 218 -12.32 -17.52 1.03
C LEU A 218 -13.51 -18.09 0.24
N GLY A 219 -14.05 -17.32 -0.70
CA GLY A 219 -15.11 -17.75 -1.62
C GLY A 219 -14.68 -18.96 -2.44
N ILE A 220 -13.49 -18.91 -3.08
CA ILE A 220 -12.90 -20.06 -3.77
C ILE A 220 -12.71 -21.24 -2.82
N ARG A 221 -12.22 -21.00 -1.60
CA ARG A 221 -11.98 -22.06 -0.60
C ARG A 221 -13.25 -22.74 -0.13
N VAL A 222 -14.38 -22.03 -0.10
CA VAL A 222 -15.70 -22.55 0.28
C VAL A 222 -16.40 -23.21 -0.91
N ALA A 223 -16.36 -22.56 -2.08
CA ALA A 223 -17.07 -22.99 -3.28
C ALA A 223 -16.41 -24.18 -3.97
N LEU A 224 -15.07 -24.24 -4.05
CA LEU A 224 -14.39 -25.28 -4.81
C LEU A 224 -14.68 -26.70 -4.30
N PRO A 225 -14.62 -27.01 -2.99
CA PRO A 225 -15.00 -28.34 -2.49
C PRO A 225 -16.48 -28.67 -2.72
N PHE A 226 -17.36 -27.67 -2.66
CA PHE A 226 -18.78 -27.82 -2.95
C PHE A 226 -18.99 -28.15 -4.43
N LEU A 227 -18.40 -27.37 -5.34
CA LEU A 227 -18.47 -27.59 -6.79
C LEU A 227 -17.91 -28.95 -7.17
N VAL A 228 -16.75 -29.36 -6.63
CA VAL A 228 -16.19 -30.69 -6.87
C VAL A 228 -17.15 -31.79 -6.39
N ARG A 229 -17.79 -31.64 -5.24
CA ARG A 229 -18.79 -32.60 -4.74
C ARG A 229 -20.02 -32.68 -5.63
N VAL A 230 -20.51 -31.55 -6.14
CA VAL A 230 -21.70 -31.48 -7.01
C VAL A 230 -21.39 -31.99 -8.42
N MET A 231 -20.19 -31.73 -8.95
CA MET A 231 -19.80 -32.10 -10.31
C MET A 231 -19.29 -33.54 -10.43
N ARG A 232 -18.64 -34.10 -9.40
CA ARG A 232 -18.07 -35.46 -9.44
C ARG A 232 -19.04 -36.60 -9.83
N PRO A 233 -20.33 -36.58 -9.43
CA PRO A 233 -21.29 -37.63 -9.81
C PRO A 233 -21.83 -37.45 -11.24
N ILE A 234 -21.45 -36.40 -11.96
CA ILE A 234 -22.01 -36.08 -13.27
C ILE A 234 -21.18 -36.77 -14.35
N GLU A 235 -21.74 -37.81 -14.97
CA GLU A 235 -21.16 -38.40 -16.17
C GLU A 235 -21.44 -37.49 -17.37
N VAL A 236 -20.36 -36.97 -17.96
CA VAL A 236 -20.39 -36.08 -19.14
C VAL A 236 -19.81 -36.77 -20.38
N GLU A 237 -19.14 -37.92 -20.22
CA GLU A 237 -18.62 -38.70 -21.34
C GLU A 237 -19.76 -39.33 -22.16
N GLY A 238 -19.64 -39.26 -23.49
CA GLY A 238 -20.58 -39.89 -24.42
C GLY A 238 -21.92 -39.18 -24.63
N VAL A 239 -22.14 -37.99 -24.05
CA VAL A 239 -23.38 -37.20 -24.23
C VAL A 239 -23.15 -35.91 -25.01
N SER A 240 -24.19 -35.43 -25.70
CA SER A 240 -24.12 -34.17 -26.44
C SER A 240 -23.91 -32.97 -25.50
N PRO A 241 -23.21 -31.89 -25.95
CA PRO A 241 -22.96 -30.72 -25.12
C PRO A 241 -24.20 -30.09 -24.47
N PRO A 242 -25.38 -30.00 -25.13
CA PRO A 242 -26.60 -29.50 -24.49
C PRO A 242 -27.07 -30.37 -23.32
N VAL A 243 -26.96 -31.70 -23.45
CA VAL A 243 -27.33 -32.66 -22.40
C VAL A 243 -26.34 -32.61 -21.24
N ALA A 244 -25.05 -32.50 -21.54
CA ALA A 244 -24.00 -32.27 -20.55
C ALA A 244 -24.29 -31.01 -19.71
N ILE A 245 -24.57 -29.90 -20.37
CA ILE A 245 -24.92 -28.62 -19.74
C ILE A 245 -26.19 -28.79 -18.88
N GLY A 246 -27.23 -29.43 -19.40
CA GLY A 246 -28.47 -29.70 -18.67
C GLY A 246 -28.25 -30.52 -17.40
N ARG A 247 -27.38 -31.55 -17.44
CA ARG A 247 -27.01 -32.35 -16.27
C ARG A 247 -26.28 -31.53 -15.21
N VAL A 248 -25.36 -30.66 -15.62
CA VAL A 248 -24.64 -29.73 -14.73
C VAL A 248 -25.62 -28.76 -14.05
N PHE A 249 -26.47 -28.10 -14.82
CA PHE A 249 -27.48 -27.19 -14.29
C PHE A 249 -28.44 -27.90 -13.33
N GLY A 250 -28.94 -29.09 -13.69
CA GLY A 250 -29.82 -29.88 -12.82
C GLY A 250 -29.16 -30.33 -11.51
N ALA A 251 -27.84 -30.61 -11.52
CA ALA A 251 -27.09 -30.93 -10.31
C ALA A 251 -26.92 -29.71 -9.39
N ILE A 252 -26.57 -28.55 -9.95
CA ILE A 252 -26.47 -27.28 -9.21
C ILE A 252 -27.83 -26.90 -8.62
N TRP A 253 -28.90 -27.00 -9.41
CA TRP A 253 -30.26 -26.68 -8.97
C TRP A 253 -30.73 -27.58 -7.82
N ARG A 254 -30.51 -28.90 -7.90
CA ARG A 254 -30.81 -29.83 -6.80
C ARG A 254 -29.99 -29.51 -5.55
N ALA A 255 -28.71 -29.16 -5.71
CA ALA A 255 -27.86 -28.76 -4.59
C ALA A 255 -28.33 -27.44 -3.95
N HIS A 256 -28.86 -26.50 -4.74
CA HIS A 256 -29.47 -25.27 -4.25
C HIS A 256 -30.78 -25.53 -3.49
N GLN A 257 -31.66 -26.38 -4.05
CA GLN A 257 -32.91 -26.78 -3.39
C GLN A 257 -32.69 -27.53 -2.08
N GLY A 258 -31.58 -28.26 -1.94
CA GLY A 258 -31.18 -28.91 -0.69
C GLY A 258 -30.84 -27.94 0.45
N GLY A 259 -30.71 -26.64 0.16
CA GLY A 259 -30.45 -25.58 1.14
C GLY A 259 -29.01 -25.59 1.67
N VAL A 260 -28.42 -24.40 1.83
CA VAL A 260 -27.17 -24.25 2.59
C VAL A 260 -27.53 -23.96 4.03
N SER A 261 -27.29 -24.91 4.93
CA SER A 261 -27.51 -24.67 6.36
C SER A 261 -26.49 -23.64 6.88
N LEU A 262 -26.94 -22.40 7.00
CA LEU A 262 -26.14 -21.30 7.56
C LEU A 262 -25.72 -21.59 9.00
N SER A 263 -26.38 -22.49 9.73
CA SER A 263 -26.00 -22.84 11.11
C SER A 263 -24.76 -23.75 11.23
N ARG A 264 -24.27 -24.32 10.12
CA ARG A 264 -23.14 -25.27 10.08
C ARG A 264 -22.04 -24.83 9.10
N LEU A 265 -21.63 -23.56 9.18
CA LEU A 265 -20.55 -23.04 8.34
C LEU A 265 -19.19 -23.60 8.75
N SER A 266 -18.37 -23.96 7.75
CA SER A 266 -16.94 -24.21 7.96
C SER A 266 -16.24 -22.94 8.42
N ARG A 267 -15.05 -23.03 9.05
CA ARG A 267 -14.30 -21.85 9.51
C ARG A 267 -14.04 -20.83 8.38
N PRO A 268 -13.61 -21.22 7.16
CA PRO A 268 -13.50 -20.27 6.04
C PRO A 268 -14.84 -19.60 5.70
N ALA A 269 -15.94 -20.36 5.70
CA ALA A 269 -17.26 -19.83 5.40
C ALA A 269 -17.79 -18.88 6.50
N ALA A 270 -17.51 -19.18 7.77
CA ALA A 270 -17.85 -18.34 8.89
C ALA A 270 -17.11 -16.99 8.86
N PHE A 271 -15.79 -17.00 8.58
CA PHE A 271 -15.02 -15.76 8.43
C PHE A 271 -15.52 -14.93 7.23
N LEU A 272 -15.75 -15.60 6.09
CA LEU A 272 -16.31 -14.98 4.90
C LEU A 272 -17.68 -14.35 5.17
N ALA A 273 -18.56 -15.07 5.86
CA ALA A 273 -19.89 -14.60 6.20
C ALA A 273 -19.82 -13.36 7.11
N VAL A 274 -18.99 -13.36 8.17
CA VAL A 274 -18.78 -12.17 9.02
C VAL A 274 -18.29 -11.00 8.18
N MET A 275 -17.21 -11.19 7.43
CA MET A 275 -16.59 -10.11 6.68
C MET A 275 -17.57 -9.52 5.66
N ILE A 276 -18.21 -10.34 4.82
CA ILE A 276 -19.16 -9.86 3.81
C ILE A 276 -20.33 -9.16 4.47
N THR A 277 -21.01 -9.78 5.44
CA THR A 277 -22.22 -9.21 6.03
C THR A 277 -21.91 -7.91 6.77
N LEU A 278 -20.82 -7.87 7.54
CA LEU A 278 -20.43 -6.69 8.30
C LEU A 278 -20.10 -5.49 7.40
N THR A 279 -19.46 -5.72 6.27
CA THR A 279 -19.08 -4.65 5.34
C THR A 279 -20.16 -4.35 4.30
N LEU A 280 -21.19 -5.20 4.17
CA LEU A 280 -22.20 -5.11 3.11
C LEU A 280 -22.81 -3.71 2.96
N PRO A 281 -23.18 -2.99 4.04
CA PRO A 281 -23.72 -1.64 3.91
C PRO A 281 -22.71 -0.64 3.31
N GLN A 282 -21.40 -0.82 3.53
CA GLN A 282 -20.36 0.06 2.97
C GLN A 282 -20.22 -0.10 1.44
N TRP A 283 -20.72 -1.20 0.88
CA TRP A 283 -20.75 -1.43 -0.56
C TRP A 283 -21.98 -0.82 -1.26
N SER A 284 -22.87 -0.12 -0.54
CA SER A 284 -24.17 0.32 -1.07
C SER A 284 -24.05 1.17 -2.33
N ALA A 285 -23.09 2.09 -2.37
CA ALA A 285 -22.90 3.00 -3.49
C ALA A 285 -22.37 2.30 -4.76
N PHE A 286 -21.91 1.04 -4.68
CA PHE A 286 -21.48 0.28 -5.86
C PHE A 286 -22.60 0.11 -6.90
N VAL A 287 -23.87 0.14 -6.47
CA VAL A 287 -25.04 0.09 -7.36
C VAL A 287 -25.06 1.26 -8.34
N SER A 288 -24.40 2.39 -8.04
CA SER A 288 -24.35 3.54 -8.94
C SER A 288 -23.66 3.24 -10.29
N ILE A 289 -22.85 2.19 -10.39
CA ILE A 289 -22.27 1.73 -11.67
C ILE A 289 -23.37 1.37 -12.68
N LEU A 290 -24.57 1.01 -12.20
CA LEU A 290 -25.70 0.68 -13.05
C LEU A 290 -26.51 1.91 -13.48
N GLN A 291 -26.23 3.11 -12.95
CA GLN A 291 -27.09 4.28 -13.18
C GLN A 291 -27.18 4.66 -14.67
N ASP A 292 -26.07 4.52 -15.40
CA ASP A 292 -25.99 4.80 -16.85
C ASP A 292 -26.30 3.57 -17.71
N SER A 293 -26.66 2.44 -17.09
CA SER A 293 -27.03 1.23 -17.81
C SER A 293 -28.45 1.33 -18.39
N PRO A 294 -28.79 0.56 -19.45
CA PRO A 294 -30.15 0.52 -20.01
C PRO A 294 -31.24 0.16 -18.98
N LEU A 295 -30.87 -0.44 -17.85
CA LEU A 295 -31.79 -0.80 -16.77
C LEU A 295 -32.27 0.41 -15.96
N LEU A 296 -31.43 1.44 -15.78
CA LEU A 296 -31.71 2.57 -14.89
C LEU A 296 -31.68 3.93 -15.60
N SER A 297 -31.07 4.06 -16.76
CA SER A 297 -30.91 5.35 -17.44
C SER A 297 -32.23 6.05 -17.76
N TRP A 298 -33.30 5.29 -18.04
CA TRP A 298 -34.64 5.82 -18.30
C TRP A 298 -35.34 6.41 -17.06
N THR A 299 -34.84 6.11 -15.86
CA THR A 299 -35.46 6.57 -14.60
C THR A 299 -35.07 8.00 -14.23
N GLY A 300 -34.01 8.53 -14.83
CA GLY A 300 -33.43 9.84 -14.46
C GLY A 300 -32.84 9.87 -13.04
N LEU A 301 -32.62 8.72 -12.40
CA LEU A 301 -32.06 8.62 -11.05
C LEU A 301 -30.56 8.91 -11.06
N VAL A 302 -30.13 9.86 -10.23
CA VAL A 302 -28.71 10.15 -9.98
C VAL A 302 -28.30 9.53 -8.65
N LEU A 303 -27.60 8.39 -8.71
CA LEU A 303 -27.12 7.65 -7.54
C LEU A 303 -25.71 8.08 -7.11
N ALA A 304 -24.88 8.49 -8.07
CA ALA A 304 -23.60 9.11 -7.84
C ALA A 304 -23.44 10.31 -8.78
N ALA A 305 -23.46 11.52 -8.21
CA ALA A 305 -23.26 12.76 -8.95
C ALA A 305 -21.85 12.81 -9.56
N GLY A 306 -21.76 13.21 -10.83
CA GLY A 306 -20.52 13.33 -11.57
C GLY A 306 -19.66 14.53 -11.16
N GLU A 307 -18.58 14.75 -11.91
CA GLU A 307 -17.69 15.90 -11.71
C GLU A 307 -18.40 17.24 -11.97
N GLY A 308 -18.00 18.29 -11.24
CA GLY A 308 -18.67 19.60 -11.27
C GLY A 308 -19.86 19.74 -10.32
N SER A 309 -20.32 18.65 -9.70
CA SER A 309 -21.25 18.69 -8.57
C SER A 309 -20.55 19.13 -7.28
N VAL A 310 -21.26 19.90 -6.44
CA VAL A 310 -20.80 20.27 -5.08
C VAL A 310 -20.52 19.02 -4.22
N ALA A 311 -21.24 17.92 -4.46
CA ALA A 311 -21.10 16.67 -3.71
C ALA A 311 -20.88 15.49 -4.66
N ILE A 312 -19.69 15.41 -5.27
CA ILE A 312 -19.28 14.29 -6.14
C ILE A 312 -19.51 12.96 -5.44
N GLY A 313 -20.11 12.00 -6.16
CA GLY A 313 -20.41 10.66 -5.65
C GLY A 313 -21.64 10.57 -4.74
N ALA A 314 -22.30 11.69 -4.42
CA ALA A 314 -23.53 11.68 -3.63
C ALA A 314 -24.78 11.44 -4.50
N PRO A 315 -25.85 10.86 -3.95
CA PRO A 315 -27.12 10.74 -4.65
C PRO A 315 -27.88 12.08 -4.61
N VAL A 316 -28.63 12.38 -5.67
CA VAL A 316 -29.34 13.67 -5.82
C VAL A 316 -30.83 13.44 -6.12
N GLY A 317 -31.69 14.30 -5.57
CA GLY A 317 -33.14 14.25 -5.79
C GLY A 317 -33.73 12.90 -5.41
N GLY A 318 -34.50 12.28 -6.32
CA GLY A 318 -35.08 10.94 -6.11
C GLY A 318 -34.05 9.84 -5.83
N GLY A 319 -32.80 10.02 -6.28
CA GLY A 319 -31.70 9.10 -5.98
C GLY A 319 -31.41 8.97 -4.49
N GLN A 320 -31.67 10.01 -3.68
CA GLN A 320 -31.45 9.97 -2.23
C GLN A 320 -32.38 8.97 -1.53
N VAL A 321 -33.65 8.93 -1.94
CA VAL A 321 -34.63 7.98 -1.40
C VAL A 321 -34.23 6.54 -1.76
N ILE A 322 -33.83 6.31 -3.02
CA ILE A 322 -33.37 5.00 -3.48
C ILE A 322 -32.09 4.58 -2.75
N ALA A 323 -31.13 5.49 -2.58
CA ALA A 323 -29.91 5.24 -1.83
C ALA A 323 -30.20 4.84 -0.37
N PHE A 324 -31.08 5.57 0.31
CA PHE A 324 -31.51 5.23 1.66
C PHE A 324 -32.15 3.84 1.74
N LEU A 325 -33.07 3.52 0.82
CA LEU A 325 -33.71 2.21 0.76
C LEU A 325 -32.70 1.09 0.51
N ILE A 326 -31.71 1.30 -0.36
CA ILE A 326 -30.62 0.34 -0.60
C ILE A 326 -29.83 0.12 0.69
N VAL A 327 -29.39 1.18 1.36
CA VAL A 327 -28.62 1.08 2.61
C VAL A 327 -29.39 0.31 3.68
N VAL A 328 -30.65 0.69 3.94
CA VAL A 328 -31.50 0.02 4.94
C VAL A 328 -31.72 -1.46 4.56
N SER A 329 -31.96 -1.75 3.28
CA SER A 329 -32.13 -3.12 2.80
C SER A 329 -30.86 -3.95 3.00
N LEU A 330 -29.69 -3.42 2.68
CA LEU A 330 -28.41 -4.09 2.87
C LEU A 330 -28.08 -4.28 4.36
N MET A 331 -28.40 -3.31 5.22
CA MET A 331 -28.30 -3.45 6.67
C MET A 331 -29.23 -4.55 7.20
N ALA A 332 -30.48 -4.62 6.72
CA ALA A 332 -31.43 -5.66 7.09
C ALA A 332 -30.95 -7.05 6.64
N VAL A 333 -30.49 -7.19 5.39
CA VAL A 333 -29.90 -8.43 4.86
C VAL A 333 -28.70 -8.87 5.68
N SER A 334 -27.82 -7.92 6.03
CA SER A 334 -26.66 -8.14 6.88
C SER A 334 -27.05 -8.72 8.25
N GLY A 335 -28.00 -8.07 8.94
CA GLY A 335 -28.52 -8.52 10.23
C GLY A 335 -29.23 -9.87 10.16
N LEU A 336 -30.06 -10.10 9.14
CA LEU A 336 -30.77 -11.36 8.93
C LEU A 336 -29.81 -12.52 8.64
N ALA A 337 -28.76 -12.29 7.84
CA ALA A 337 -27.72 -13.28 7.58
C ALA A 337 -26.95 -13.63 8.87
N GLY A 338 -26.60 -12.62 9.67
CA GLY A 338 -26.00 -12.80 10.98
C GLY A 338 -26.86 -13.61 11.95
N TYR A 339 -28.16 -13.28 12.01
CA TYR A 339 -29.15 -13.98 12.82
C TYR A 339 -29.30 -15.45 12.40
N LYS A 340 -29.38 -15.73 11.10
CA LYS A 340 -29.50 -17.10 10.55
C LYS A 340 -28.25 -17.97 10.72
N TRP A 341 -27.06 -17.37 10.83
CA TRP A 341 -25.81 -18.10 11.07
C TRP A 341 -25.49 -18.29 12.56
N CYS A 342 -25.12 -17.21 13.26
CA CYS A 342 -24.68 -17.26 14.65
C CYS A 342 -24.81 -15.89 15.32
N TRP A 343 -26.04 -15.57 15.74
CA TRP A 343 -26.35 -14.27 16.33
C TRP A 343 -25.38 -13.82 17.44
N PRO A 344 -25.05 -14.64 18.48
CA PRO A 344 -24.20 -14.18 19.58
C PRO A 344 -22.80 -13.74 19.17
N ILE A 345 -22.26 -14.29 18.10
CA ILE A 345 -20.95 -13.87 17.58
C ILE A 345 -21.15 -12.66 16.68
N TRP A 346 -22.11 -12.74 15.76
CA TRP A 346 -22.30 -11.74 14.73
C TRP A 346 -22.65 -10.36 15.31
N TRP A 347 -23.61 -10.26 16.23
CA TRP A 347 -24.00 -8.95 16.78
C TRP A 347 -22.85 -8.29 17.55
N ARG A 348 -21.99 -9.07 18.21
CA ARG A 348 -20.79 -8.55 18.89
C ARG A 348 -19.77 -8.02 17.88
N CYS A 349 -19.58 -8.71 16.75
CA CYS A 349 -18.76 -8.17 15.65
C CYS A 349 -19.36 -6.87 15.11
N ALA A 350 -20.68 -6.81 14.92
CA ALA A 350 -21.38 -5.62 14.45
C ALA A 350 -21.19 -4.45 15.43
N VAL A 351 -21.37 -4.68 16.73
CA VAL A 351 -21.12 -3.67 17.77
C VAL A 351 -19.67 -3.20 17.74
N VAL A 352 -18.68 -4.10 17.71
CA VAL A 352 -17.27 -3.71 17.64
C VAL A 352 -16.98 -2.85 16.40
N PHE A 353 -17.54 -3.23 15.23
CA PHE A 353 -17.33 -2.47 14.01
C PHE A 353 -17.96 -1.07 14.09
N TYR A 354 -19.25 -0.99 14.39
CA TYR A 354 -19.98 0.29 14.38
C TYR A 354 -19.62 1.19 15.56
N ALA A 355 -19.20 0.64 16.70
CA ALA A 355 -18.69 1.43 17.82
C ALA A 355 -17.36 2.12 17.54
N ILE A 356 -16.60 1.65 16.54
CA ILE A 356 -15.38 2.32 16.06
C ILE A 356 -15.71 3.20 14.86
N TRP A 357 -16.45 2.65 13.90
CA TRP A 357 -16.73 3.31 12.63
C TRP A 357 -17.61 4.56 12.80
N ILE A 358 -18.66 4.51 13.63
CA ILE A 358 -19.57 5.65 13.80
C ILE A 358 -18.86 6.85 14.43
N PRO A 359 -18.16 6.74 15.58
CA PRO A 359 -17.47 7.88 16.17
C PRO A 359 -16.45 8.53 15.22
N LEU A 360 -15.67 7.72 14.49
CA LEU A 360 -14.70 8.24 13.53
C LEU A 360 -15.38 8.96 12.35
N TYR A 361 -16.48 8.42 11.81
CA TYR A 361 -17.17 9.12 10.73
C TYR A 361 -17.93 10.34 11.21
N THR A 362 -18.34 10.41 12.47
CA THR A 362 -19.05 11.56 13.02
C THR A 362 -18.16 12.56 13.74
N THR A 363 -16.83 12.40 13.66
CA THR A 363 -15.87 13.28 14.36
C THR A 363 -16.22 13.35 15.85
N MET A 364 -16.28 12.18 16.49
CA MET A 364 -16.73 11.99 17.87
C MET A 364 -18.12 12.59 18.15
N PHE A 365 -19.07 12.36 17.23
CA PHE A 365 -20.48 12.81 17.28
C PHE A 365 -20.71 14.31 17.11
N THR A 366 -19.68 15.09 16.73
CA THR A 366 -19.82 16.52 16.42
C THR A 366 -20.42 16.77 15.04
N ASN A 367 -20.29 15.82 14.10
CA ASN A 367 -20.82 15.90 12.75
C ASN A 367 -21.58 14.63 12.34
N MET A 368 -22.90 14.59 12.62
CA MET A 368 -23.73 13.43 12.29
C MET A 368 -23.87 13.16 10.79
N GLY A 369 -23.65 14.16 9.93
CA GLY A 369 -23.68 14.01 8.47
C GLY A 369 -22.64 13.04 7.95
N GLY A 370 -21.54 12.87 8.69
CA GLY A 370 -20.44 11.97 8.32
C GLY A 370 -20.83 10.49 8.20
N VAL A 371 -21.89 10.01 8.87
CA VAL A 371 -22.42 8.64 8.65
C VAL A 371 -22.88 8.45 7.20
N SER A 372 -23.61 9.42 6.65
CA SER A 372 -24.06 9.37 5.25
C SER A 372 -22.89 9.49 4.27
N SER A 373 -21.90 10.32 4.63
CA SER A 373 -20.68 10.51 3.87
C SER A 373 -19.85 9.21 3.82
N GLY A 374 -19.72 8.50 4.94
CA GLY A 374 -19.01 7.24 5.01
C GLY A 374 -19.72 6.08 4.31
N ILE A 375 -21.01 5.86 4.60
CA ILE A 375 -21.75 4.71 4.04
C ILE A 375 -21.90 4.82 2.52
N TRP A 376 -22.17 6.02 2.01
CA TRP A 376 -22.45 6.21 0.59
C TRP A 376 -21.36 6.98 -0.15
N ARG A 377 -21.06 8.22 0.28
CA ARG A 377 -20.20 9.12 -0.51
C ARG A 377 -18.76 8.63 -0.62
N SER A 378 -18.22 7.91 0.36
CA SER A 378 -16.87 7.33 0.28
C SER A 378 -16.75 6.45 -0.98
N LEU A 379 -17.49 5.35 -1.08
CA LEU A 379 -17.44 4.52 -2.28
C LEU A 379 -17.99 5.24 -3.52
N GLY A 380 -19.08 6.01 -3.37
CA GLY A 380 -19.70 6.72 -4.49
C GLY A 380 -18.75 7.69 -5.19
N TYR A 381 -17.91 8.41 -4.44
CA TYR A 381 -16.88 9.30 -4.97
C TYR A 381 -15.86 8.53 -5.80
N TRP A 382 -15.33 7.43 -5.26
CA TRP A 382 -14.31 6.65 -5.95
C TRP A 382 -14.84 5.85 -7.14
N VAL A 383 -16.12 5.49 -7.16
CA VAL A 383 -16.79 4.95 -8.36
C VAL A 383 -16.78 5.98 -9.49
N VAL A 384 -17.10 7.24 -9.20
CA VAL A 384 -17.04 8.32 -10.21
C VAL A 384 -15.58 8.55 -10.67
N GLN A 385 -14.64 8.62 -9.72
CA GLN A 385 -13.22 8.82 -10.03
C GLN A 385 -12.57 7.67 -10.81
N GLN A 386 -13.19 6.48 -10.88
CA GLN A 386 -12.68 5.41 -11.74
C GLN A 386 -12.65 5.83 -13.21
N GLY A 387 -13.63 6.64 -13.66
CA GLY A 387 -13.73 7.11 -15.06
C GLY A 387 -12.61 8.07 -15.47
N GLU A 388 -12.11 8.88 -14.55
CA GLU A 388 -11.06 9.87 -14.82
C GLU A 388 -9.66 9.25 -14.90
N GLY A 389 -9.39 8.25 -14.04
CA GLY A 389 -8.10 7.58 -13.99
C GLY A 389 -6.94 8.55 -13.71
N ARG A 390 -7.00 9.26 -12.58
CA ARG A 390 -6.01 10.27 -12.16
C ARG A 390 -4.57 9.84 -12.43
N GLY A 391 -3.82 10.72 -13.07
CA GLY A 391 -2.46 10.49 -13.53
C GLY A 391 -2.39 9.76 -14.88
N GLY A 392 -3.34 8.90 -15.27
CA GLY A 392 -3.33 8.23 -16.58
C GLY A 392 -2.10 7.34 -16.81
N GLN A 393 -1.66 6.63 -15.77
CA GLN A 393 -0.46 5.79 -15.80
C GLN A 393 -0.65 4.52 -16.66
N PRO A 394 0.41 4.01 -17.30
CA PRO A 394 0.33 2.80 -18.12
C PRO A 394 0.05 1.54 -17.28
N TRP A 395 -0.47 0.49 -17.92
CA TRP A 395 -0.79 -0.79 -17.24
C TRP A 395 0.45 -1.46 -16.60
N TYR A 396 1.65 -1.21 -17.12
CA TYR A 396 2.90 -1.75 -16.59
C TYR A 396 3.56 -0.87 -15.52
N TYR A 397 2.87 0.17 -15.04
CA TYR A 397 3.41 1.15 -14.08
C TYR A 397 4.03 0.49 -12.84
N TYR A 398 3.32 -0.45 -12.20
CA TYR A 398 3.82 -1.14 -11.01
C TYR A 398 5.00 -2.07 -11.27
N VAL A 399 5.15 -2.58 -12.51
CA VAL A 399 6.35 -3.32 -12.92
C VAL A 399 7.53 -2.36 -13.03
N ALA A 400 7.33 -1.18 -13.64
CA ALA A 400 8.38 -0.17 -13.80
C ALA A 400 8.88 0.34 -12.43
N ILE A 401 7.99 0.88 -11.59
CA ILE A 401 8.38 1.38 -10.26
C ILE A 401 8.88 0.26 -9.34
N GLY A 402 8.24 -0.92 -9.38
CA GLY A 402 8.64 -2.08 -8.60
C GLY A 402 10.04 -2.58 -8.96
N SER A 403 10.45 -2.48 -10.23
CA SER A 403 11.81 -2.85 -10.65
C SER A 403 12.90 -1.92 -10.09
N VAL A 404 12.55 -0.67 -9.74
CA VAL A 404 13.46 0.32 -9.18
C VAL A 404 13.59 0.17 -7.67
N TYR A 405 12.49 -0.10 -6.97
CA TYR A 405 12.44 -0.06 -5.49
C TYR A 405 12.22 -1.42 -4.83
N GLU A 406 11.47 -2.32 -5.46
CA GLU A 406 11.00 -3.59 -4.87
C GLU A 406 11.53 -4.81 -5.64
N PHE A 407 12.72 -4.70 -6.24
CA PHE A 407 13.33 -5.78 -7.03
C PHE A 407 13.65 -7.03 -6.22
N LEU A 408 14.00 -6.91 -4.93
CA LEU A 408 14.21 -8.07 -4.04
C LEU A 408 12.93 -8.93 -3.93
N PRO A 409 11.79 -8.38 -3.45
CA PRO A 409 10.54 -9.14 -3.40
C PRO A 409 10.03 -9.59 -4.76
N LEU A 410 10.23 -8.84 -5.84
CA LEU A 410 9.81 -9.26 -7.18
C LEU A 410 10.62 -10.46 -7.71
N LEU A 411 11.96 -10.39 -7.68
CA LEU A 411 12.84 -11.43 -8.23
C LEU A 411 12.78 -12.72 -7.40
N VAL A 412 12.90 -12.59 -6.07
CA VAL A 412 12.82 -13.75 -5.16
C VAL A 412 11.38 -14.27 -5.10
N GLY A 413 10.39 -13.39 -5.23
CA GLY A 413 8.97 -13.74 -5.28
C GLY A 413 8.63 -14.63 -6.47
N ALA A 414 9.20 -14.38 -7.66
CA ALA A 414 9.02 -15.24 -8.82
C ALA A 414 9.49 -16.68 -8.55
N ALA A 415 10.68 -16.84 -7.93
CA ALA A 415 11.18 -18.16 -7.52
C ALA A 415 10.30 -18.81 -6.44
N ALA A 416 9.83 -18.02 -5.47
CA ALA A 416 8.94 -18.46 -4.40
C ALA A 416 7.57 -18.94 -4.93
N ILE A 417 7.00 -18.26 -5.93
CA ILE A 417 5.75 -18.65 -6.60
C ILE A 417 5.91 -20.04 -7.24
N VAL A 418 6.96 -20.24 -8.04
CA VAL A 418 7.24 -21.54 -8.66
C VAL A 418 7.43 -22.64 -7.61
N TYR A 419 8.12 -22.33 -6.51
CA TYR A 419 8.31 -23.26 -5.40
C TYR A 419 6.98 -23.66 -4.73
N TYR A 420 6.09 -22.70 -4.43
CA TYR A 420 4.84 -22.96 -3.73
C TYR A 420 3.73 -23.55 -4.60
N LEU A 421 3.74 -23.28 -5.90
CA LEU A 421 2.89 -23.97 -6.87
C LEU A 421 3.19 -25.47 -6.97
N ARG A 422 4.41 -25.90 -6.59
CA ARG A 422 4.79 -27.32 -6.46
C ARG A 422 4.41 -27.90 -5.10
N LYS A 423 4.55 -27.13 -4.00
CA LYS A 423 4.23 -27.58 -2.63
C LYS A 423 2.73 -27.77 -2.40
N ARG A 424 1.89 -26.91 -2.98
CA ARG A 424 0.41 -27.00 -3.04
C ARG A 424 -0.36 -27.13 -1.72
N ASP A 425 0.27 -26.94 -0.56
CA ASP A 425 -0.48 -26.87 0.69
C ASP A 425 -1.28 -25.58 0.79
N GLN A 426 -2.35 -25.59 1.60
CA GLN A 426 -3.33 -24.52 1.68
C GLN A 426 -2.72 -23.13 1.96
N PHE A 427 -1.69 -23.08 2.81
CA PHE A 427 -1.05 -21.82 3.17
C PHE A 427 -0.10 -21.35 2.06
N SER A 428 0.65 -22.28 1.46
CA SER A 428 1.50 -21.99 0.30
C SER A 428 0.71 -21.44 -0.88
N LEU A 429 -0.46 -21.99 -1.18
CA LEU A 429 -1.32 -21.47 -2.26
C LEU A 429 -1.89 -20.08 -1.95
N PHE A 430 -2.19 -19.79 -0.67
CA PHE A 430 -2.57 -18.43 -0.26
C PHE A 430 -1.42 -17.43 -0.46
N LEU A 431 -0.20 -17.80 -0.10
CA LEU A 431 0.97 -16.94 -0.29
C LEU A 431 1.30 -16.68 -1.77
N VAL A 432 0.85 -17.54 -2.69
CA VAL A 432 0.90 -17.29 -4.13
C VAL A 432 -0.27 -16.42 -4.59
N TYR A 433 -1.48 -16.75 -4.13
CA TYR A 433 -2.72 -16.05 -4.47
C TYR A 433 -2.67 -14.57 -4.08
N TRP A 434 -2.26 -14.28 -2.84
CA TRP A 434 -2.34 -12.95 -2.25
C TRP A 434 -1.54 -11.91 -3.06
N PRO A 435 -0.22 -12.09 -3.33
CA PRO A 435 0.53 -11.12 -4.13
C PRO A 435 0.03 -10.99 -5.56
N ILE A 436 -0.37 -12.10 -6.21
CA ILE A 436 -0.87 -12.08 -7.59
C ILE A 436 -2.17 -11.29 -7.69
N MET A 437 -3.15 -11.59 -6.83
CA MET A 437 -4.45 -10.91 -6.88
C MET A 437 -4.35 -9.46 -6.46
N THR A 438 -3.54 -9.15 -5.45
CA THR A 438 -3.28 -7.76 -5.08
C THR A 438 -2.65 -7.00 -6.24
N PHE A 439 -1.63 -7.56 -6.90
CA PHE A 439 -1.02 -6.95 -8.08
C PHE A 439 -2.04 -6.72 -9.21
N ILE A 440 -2.89 -7.70 -9.50
CA ILE A 440 -3.94 -7.59 -10.53
C ILE A 440 -4.93 -6.48 -10.19
N PHE A 441 -5.48 -6.44 -8.97
CA PHE A 441 -6.48 -5.44 -8.61
C PHE A 441 -5.93 -4.01 -8.65
N TYR A 442 -4.73 -3.78 -8.13
CA TYR A 442 -4.11 -2.46 -8.21
C TYR A 442 -3.73 -2.08 -9.66
N THR A 443 -3.39 -3.05 -10.50
CA THR A 443 -3.11 -2.79 -11.93
C THR A 443 -4.37 -2.46 -12.74
N ILE A 444 -5.50 -3.08 -12.40
CA ILE A 444 -6.80 -2.81 -13.06
C ILE A 444 -7.41 -1.49 -12.58
N ALA A 445 -7.23 -1.13 -11.31
CA ALA A 445 -7.69 0.16 -10.78
C ALA A 445 -7.18 1.32 -11.65
N SER A 446 -8.06 2.26 -11.99
CA SER A 446 -7.71 3.34 -12.91
C SER A 446 -6.63 4.26 -12.34
N GLU A 447 -6.79 4.68 -11.08
CA GLU A 447 -5.77 5.40 -10.32
C GLU A 447 -4.57 4.49 -10.00
N LYS A 448 -3.39 4.92 -10.43
CA LYS A 448 -2.13 4.26 -10.11
C LYS A 448 -1.13 5.29 -9.65
N MET A 449 -0.61 5.08 -8.45
CA MET A 449 0.24 6.05 -7.76
C MET A 449 1.33 5.34 -6.96
N PRO A 450 2.49 5.98 -6.71
CA PRO A 450 3.61 5.35 -6.02
C PRO A 450 3.27 4.77 -4.65
N TRP A 451 2.42 5.45 -3.87
CA TRP A 451 2.04 5.04 -2.51
C TRP A 451 1.26 3.72 -2.46
N LEU A 452 0.58 3.35 -3.54
CA LEU A 452 -0.12 2.07 -3.63
C LEU A 452 0.84 0.87 -3.71
N LEU A 453 2.12 1.11 -4.04
CA LEU A 453 3.17 0.09 -4.04
C LEU A 453 3.34 -0.57 -2.68
N VAL A 454 3.06 0.14 -1.58
CA VAL A 454 3.05 -0.42 -0.20
C VAL A 454 2.14 -1.64 -0.11
N ASN A 455 0.92 -1.53 -0.62
CA ASN A 455 -0.07 -2.60 -0.58
C ASN A 455 0.33 -3.78 -1.48
N ILE A 456 1.02 -3.50 -2.59
CA ILE A 456 1.51 -4.52 -3.52
C ILE A 456 2.74 -5.24 -2.94
N ALA A 457 3.68 -4.52 -2.31
CA ALA A 457 4.92 -5.08 -1.79
C ALA A 457 4.69 -5.98 -0.57
N LEU A 458 3.77 -5.62 0.33
CA LEU A 458 3.45 -6.37 1.55
C LEU A 458 3.28 -7.89 1.32
N PRO A 459 2.37 -8.38 0.46
CA PRO A 459 2.20 -9.81 0.25
C PRO A 459 3.43 -10.49 -0.35
N PHE A 460 4.19 -9.82 -1.22
CA PHE A 460 5.43 -10.37 -1.76
C PHE A 460 6.50 -10.51 -0.66
N VAL A 461 6.63 -9.53 0.22
CA VAL A 461 7.55 -9.59 1.37
C VAL A 461 7.22 -10.77 2.28
N VAL A 462 5.94 -10.99 2.58
CA VAL A 462 5.50 -12.16 3.38
C VAL A 462 5.83 -13.48 2.67
N LEU A 463 5.58 -13.54 1.36
CA LEU A 463 5.90 -14.70 0.52
C LEU A 463 7.40 -15.05 0.53
N ILE A 464 8.28 -14.07 0.30
CA ILE A 464 9.72 -14.32 0.22
C ILE A 464 10.34 -14.66 1.58
N GLY A 465 9.83 -14.09 2.67
CA GLY A 465 10.28 -14.44 4.02
C GLY A 465 9.93 -15.88 4.39
N LYS A 466 8.72 -16.34 4.05
CA LYS A 466 8.34 -17.75 4.23
C LYS A 466 9.17 -18.68 3.36
N PHE A 467 9.42 -18.29 2.11
CA PHE A 467 10.20 -19.07 1.15
C PHE A 467 11.64 -19.29 1.64
N LEU A 468 12.31 -18.22 2.06
CA LEU A 468 13.67 -18.30 2.57
C LEU A 468 13.73 -19.19 3.82
N SER A 469 12.77 -19.07 4.73
CA SER A 469 12.67 -19.95 5.90
C SER A 469 12.46 -21.43 5.53
N ASP A 470 11.65 -21.74 4.51
CA ASP A 470 11.42 -23.13 4.07
C ASP A 470 12.67 -23.73 3.40
N VAL A 471 13.44 -22.93 2.67
CA VAL A 471 14.68 -23.39 2.03
C VAL A 471 15.76 -23.62 3.08
N LEU A 472 15.98 -22.66 3.99
CA LEU A 472 17.03 -22.74 5.01
C LEU A 472 16.70 -23.72 6.13
N GLY A 473 15.43 -23.81 6.53
CA GLY A 473 14.99 -24.70 7.60
C GLY A 473 15.22 -26.19 7.31
N ARG A 474 15.42 -26.58 6.05
CA ARG A 474 15.73 -27.95 5.64
C ARG A 474 17.18 -28.37 5.90
N LEU A 475 18.10 -27.42 6.07
CA LEU A 475 19.54 -27.68 6.11
C LEU A 475 20.11 -27.67 7.53
N GLY A 476 19.44 -27.01 8.47
CA GLY A 476 19.93 -26.81 9.83
C GLY A 476 21.08 -25.81 9.92
N TRP A 477 21.07 -24.96 10.96
CA TRP A 477 22.01 -23.85 11.11
C TRP A 477 23.49 -24.26 11.07
N ARG A 478 23.86 -25.42 11.64
CA ARG A 478 25.25 -25.88 11.65
C ARG A 478 25.82 -26.15 10.25
N ARG A 479 25.00 -26.61 9.31
CA ARG A 479 25.45 -26.84 7.93
C ARG A 479 25.63 -25.54 7.16
N LEU A 480 24.84 -24.52 7.48
CA LEU A 480 24.97 -23.19 6.88
C LEU A 480 26.25 -22.47 7.33
N LEU A 481 26.82 -22.85 8.48
CA LEU A 481 28.09 -22.34 9.00
C LEU A 481 29.32 -23.12 8.52
N ASN A 482 29.15 -24.11 7.65
CA ASN A 482 30.28 -24.82 7.05
C ASN A 482 31.12 -23.85 6.19
N SER A 483 32.45 -23.92 6.28
CA SER A 483 33.37 -23.03 5.56
C SER A 483 33.18 -23.07 4.04
N GLU A 484 32.88 -24.22 3.45
CA GLU A 484 32.61 -24.36 2.02
C GLU A 484 31.28 -23.68 1.63
N VAL A 485 30.26 -23.75 2.49
CA VAL A 485 28.97 -23.06 2.28
C VAL A 485 29.17 -21.54 2.38
N LEU A 486 29.91 -21.09 3.39
CA LEU A 486 30.26 -19.67 3.56
C LEU A 486 31.06 -19.14 2.37
N LEU A 487 32.00 -19.94 1.84
CA LEU A 487 32.77 -19.59 0.65
C LEU A 487 31.88 -19.42 -0.58
N VAL A 488 30.91 -20.32 -0.80
CA VAL A 488 29.94 -20.17 -1.90
C VAL A 488 29.09 -18.92 -1.71
N THR A 489 28.56 -18.68 -0.50
CA THR A 489 27.75 -17.49 -0.20
C THR A 489 28.53 -16.19 -0.43
N ALA A 490 29.79 -16.12 0.00
CA ALA A 490 30.66 -14.97 -0.22
C ALA A 490 31.14 -14.83 -1.68
N GLY A 491 31.29 -15.94 -2.39
CA GLY A 491 31.68 -15.95 -3.80
C GLY A 491 30.59 -15.42 -4.75
N VAL A 492 29.31 -15.52 -4.37
CA VAL A 492 28.18 -15.08 -5.21
C VAL A 492 28.20 -13.56 -5.49
N PRO A 493 28.35 -12.67 -4.48
CA PRO A 493 28.55 -11.24 -4.73
C PRO A 493 29.70 -10.94 -5.69
N VAL A 494 30.86 -11.58 -5.49
CA VAL A 494 32.04 -11.40 -6.33
C VAL A 494 31.74 -11.83 -7.77
N PHE A 495 31.11 -12.99 -7.94
CA PHE A 495 30.71 -13.50 -9.26
C PHE A 495 29.75 -12.52 -9.96
N MET A 496 28.75 -11.99 -9.24
CA MET A 496 27.81 -11.01 -9.78
C MET A 496 28.50 -9.71 -10.21
N VAL A 497 29.42 -9.17 -9.41
CA VAL A 497 30.17 -7.95 -9.74
C VAL A 497 31.07 -8.16 -10.95
N LEU A 498 31.78 -9.28 -11.04
CA LEU A 498 32.63 -9.58 -12.20
C LEU A 498 31.80 -9.81 -13.47
N LEU A 499 30.67 -10.51 -13.35
CA LEU A 499 29.75 -10.71 -14.47
C LEU A 499 29.17 -9.37 -14.96
N TRP A 500 28.83 -8.49 -14.03
CA TRP A 500 28.38 -7.13 -14.31
C TRP A 500 29.44 -6.30 -15.04
N GLN A 501 30.67 -6.30 -14.53
CA GLN A 501 31.80 -5.59 -15.16
C GLN A 501 32.03 -6.10 -16.59
N LEU A 502 31.99 -7.42 -16.81
CA LEU A 502 32.11 -8.02 -18.12
C LEU A 502 30.96 -7.57 -19.06
N ALA A 503 29.71 -7.63 -18.58
CA ALA A 503 28.54 -7.28 -19.38
C ALA A 503 28.51 -5.80 -19.80
N LEU A 504 28.90 -4.88 -18.93
CA LEU A 504 28.78 -3.43 -19.16
C LEU A 504 30.07 -2.73 -19.59
N TYR A 505 31.17 -3.47 -19.75
CA TYR A 505 32.48 -2.97 -20.20
C TYR A 505 32.40 -2.01 -21.42
N ASN A 506 33.32 -1.06 -21.62
CA ASN A 506 33.28 -0.16 -22.80
C ASN A 506 34.32 -0.51 -23.85
N ALA A 507 33.85 -1.00 -25.01
CA ALA A 507 34.69 -1.33 -26.16
C ALA A 507 34.80 -0.16 -27.16
N ALA A 508 34.59 1.08 -26.71
CA ALA A 508 34.56 2.24 -27.61
C ALA A 508 35.96 2.57 -28.18
N ASP A 509 37.01 2.27 -27.41
CA ASP A 509 38.40 2.23 -27.84
C ASP A 509 38.98 0.94 -27.24
N VAL A 510 39.28 -0.08 -28.05
CA VAL A 510 39.76 -1.38 -27.58
C VAL A 510 41.26 -1.46 -27.79
N ASP A 511 42.04 -1.20 -26.74
CA ASP A 511 43.48 -1.43 -26.76
C ASP A 511 43.83 -2.85 -26.28
N LEU A 512 45.10 -3.24 -26.44
CA LEU A 512 45.58 -4.58 -26.05
C LEU A 512 45.33 -4.88 -24.55
N THR A 513 45.38 -3.84 -23.71
CA THR A 513 45.09 -3.89 -22.28
C THR A 513 43.63 -4.25 -21.99
N ASP A 514 42.72 -3.77 -22.83
CA ASP A 514 41.28 -3.97 -22.70
C ASP A 514 40.88 -5.40 -23.08
N VAL A 515 41.46 -5.91 -24.16
CA VAL A 515 41.33 -7.31 -24.55
C VAL A 515 41.90 -8.23 -23.48
N ALA A 516 43.08 -7.91 -22.94
CA ALA A 516 43.71 -8.68 -21.87
C ALA A 516 42.85 -8.68 -20.59
N LEU A 517 42.27 -7.54 -20.21
CA LEU A 517 41.37 -7.43 -19.06
C LEU A 517 40.09 -8.25 -19.25
N LEU A 518 39.46 -8.17 -20.42
CA LEU A 518 38.27 -8.96 -20.75
C LEU A 518 38.55 -10.47 -20.74
N ALA A 519 39.69 -10.88 -21.30
CA ALA A 519 40.13 -12.26 -21.27
C ALA A 519 40.39 -12.74 -19.83
N ALA A 520 41.08 -11.94 -19.03
CA ALA A 520 41.35 -12.24 -17.62
C ALA A 520 40.04 -12.36 -16.82
N LEU A 521 39.11 -11.42 -16.96
CA LEU A 521 37.78 -11.46 -16.32
C LEU A 521 37.01 -12.73 -16.71
N SER A 522 37.04 -13.09 -18.00
CA SER A 522 36.37 -14.29 -18.50
C SER A 522 36.99 -15.57 -17.92
N VAL A 523 38.32 -15.65 -17.85
CA VAL A 523 39.04 -16.78 -17.23
C VAL A 523 38.71 -16.90 -15.74
N VAL A 524 38.68 -15.78 -15.01
CA VAL A 524 38.30 -15.77 -13.59
C VAL A 524 36.85 -16.25 -13.39
N LEU A 525 35.90 -15.78 -14.22
CA LEU A 525 34.51 -16.21 -14.15
C LEU A 525 34.34 -17.71 -14.43
N VAL A 526 35.06 -18.25 -15.42
CA VAL A 526 35.09 -19.69 -15.71
C VAL A 526 35.68 -20.48 -14.54
N ALA A 527 36.78 -19.98 -13.95
CA ALA A 527 37.40 -20.61 -12.78
C ALA A 527 36.47 -20.58 -11.55
N MET A 528 35.74 -19.49 -11.32
CA MET A 528 34.73 -19.39 -10.26
C MET A 528 33.57 -20.35 -10.50
N PHE A 529 33.10 -20.48 -11.75
CA PHE A 529 32.05 -21.43 -12.11
C PHE A 529 32.51 -22.89 -11.88
N ALA A 530 33.72 -23.24 -12.32
CA ALA A 530 34.31 -24.55 -12.09
C ALA A 530 34.49 -24.84 -10.58
N SER A 531 34.96 -23.86 -9.81
CA SER A 531 35.10 -23.96 -8.36
C SER A 531 33.74 -24.15 -7.68
N GLY A 532 32.72 -23.40 -8.11
CA GLY A 532 31.34 -23.57 -7.64
C GLY A 532 30.79 -24.96 -7.94
N TRP A 533 31.05 -25.49 -9.14
CA TRP A 533 30.67 -26.86 -9.50
C TRP A 533 31.35 -27.92 -8.63
N LEU A 534 32.64 -27.76 -8.34
CA LEU A 534 33.38 -28.65 -7.44
C LEU A 534 32.84 -28.56 -6.02
N LEU A 535 32.60 -27.36 -5.49
CA LEU A 535 32.02 -27.15 -4.17
C LEU A 535 30.61 -27.75 -4.08
N MET A 536 29.77 -27.60 -5.10
CA MET A 536 28.44 -28.24 -5.15
C MET A 536 28.52 -29.76 -4.98
N ARG A 537 29.54 -30.42 -5.56
CA ARG A 537 29.75 -31.86 -5.41
C ARG A 537 30.20 -32.24 -3.99
N ARG A 538 30.90 -31.35 -3.28
CA ARG A 538 31.37 -31.57 -1.90
C ARG A 538 30.29 -31.32 -0.86
N VAL A 539 29.65 -30.16 -0.88
CA VAL A 539 28.64 -29.78 0.13
C VAL A 539 27.25 -30.38 -0.13
N GLY A 540 26.99 -30.79 -1.37
CA GLY A 540 25.68 -31.28 -1.81
C GLY A 540 24.83 -30.20 -2.48
N LYS A 541 23.91 -30.64 -3.37
CA LYS A 541 23.04 -29.74 -4.14
C LYS A 541 22.13 -28.86 -3.27
N PRO A 542 21.48 -29.36 -2.19
CA PRO A 542 20.61 -28.54 -1.36
C PRO A 542 21.35 -27.40 -0.65
N GLU A 543 22.47 -27.73 0.00
CA GLU A 543 23.34 -26.80 0.71
C GLU A 543 23.91 -25.75 -0.25
N PHE A 544 24.43 -26.17 -1.41
CA PHE A 544 24.94 -25.26 -2.44
C PHE A 544 23.85 -24.29 -2.94
N ARG A 545 22.64 -24.78 -3.24
CA ARG A 545 21.54 -23.92 -3.71
C ARG A 545 21.12 -22.90 -2.65
N ALA A 546 21.10 -23.30 -1.38
CA ALA A 546 20.82 -22.36 -0.29
C ALA A 546 21.94 -21.33 -0.12
N ALA A 547 23.20 -21.74 -0.26
CA ALA A 547 24.35 -20.84 -0.21
C ALA A 547 24.28 -19.77 -1.31
N VAL A 548 23.95 -20.19 -2.54
CA VAL A 548 23.74 -19.30 -3.69
C VAL A 548 22.55 -18.38 -3.46
N LEU A 549 21.42 -18.91 -2.98
CA LEU A 549 20.24 -18.12 -2.66
C LEU A 549 20.54 -17.07 -1.59
N LEU A 550 21.25 -17.43 -0.52
CA LEU A 550 21.65 -16.51 0.54
C LEU A 550 22.57 -15.40 0.01
N GLY A 551 23.56 -15.75 -0.81
CA GLY A 551 24.45 -14.78 -1.42
C GLY A 551 23.70 -13.80 -2.31
N ALA A 552 22.81 -14.31 -3.18
CA ALA A 552 21.99 -13.49 -4.07
C ALA A 552 21.01 -12.59 -3.30
N VAL A 553 20.30 -13.14 -2.32
CA VAL A 553 19.40 -12.38 -1.44
C VAL A 553 20.17 -11.33 -0.65
N GLY A 554 21.39 -11.62 -0.19
CA GLY A 554 22.25 -10.67 0.50
C GLY A 554 22.64 -9.47 -0.37
N VAL A 555 23.04 -9.71 -1.62
CA VAL A 555 23.31 -8.63 -2.60
C VAL A 555 22.06 -7.79 -2.85
N LEU A 556 20.94 -8.46 -3.15
CA LEU A 556 19.67 -7.77 -3.40
C LEU A 556 19.24 -6.95 -2.19
N LEU A 557 19.33 -7.49 -0.97
CA LEU A 557 19.01 -6.79 0.27
C LEU A 557 19.89 -5.55 0.47
N ALA A 558 21.20 -5.64 0.23
CA ALA A 558 22.11 -4.50 0.34
C ALA A 558 21.73 -3.39 -0.66
N LEU A 559 21.41 -3.76 -1.90
CA LEU A 559 20.94 -2.82 -2.91
C LEU A 559 19.57 -2.23 -2.56
N THR A 560 18.68 -3.03 -1.96
CA THR A 560 17.35 -2.58 -1.49
C THR A 560 17.48 -1.56 -0.37
N VAL A 561 18.32 -1.82 0.64
CA VAL A 561 18.61 -0.85 1.72
C VAL A 561 19.20 0.44 1.15
N ARG A 562 20.14 0.33 0.20
CA ARG A 562 20.70 1.51 -0.49
C ARG A 562 19.64 2.30 -1.25
N ALA A 563 18.76 1.64 -2.01
CA ALA A 563 17.69 2.30 -2.73
C ALA A 563 16.71 3.00 -1.78
N GLY A 564 16.37 2.37 -0.66
CA GLY A 564 15.55 2.98 0.40
C GLY A 564 16.22 4.19 1.05
N TRP A 565 17.53 4.12 1.30
CA TRP A 565 18.29 5.24 1.85
C TRP A 565 18.29 6.45 0.90
N ILE A 566 18.60 6.23 -0.38
CA ILE A 566 18.63 7.31 -1.37
C ILE A 566 17.23 7.94 -1.49
N ALA A 567 16.19 7.11 -1.64
CA ALA A 567 14.83 7.59 -1.80
C ALA A 567 14.29 8.32 -0.56
N SER A 568 14.67 7.92 0.65
CA SER A 568 14.04 8.45 1.88
C SER A 568 14.81 9.60 2.53
N TYR A 569 16.13 9.69 2.35
CA TYR A 569 16.96 10.69 3.04
C TYR A 569 17.78 11.56 2.10
N ARG A 570 18.16 11.08 0.91
CA ARG A 570 18.95 11.89 -0.03
C ARG A 570 18.08 12.69 -0.99
N ASN A 571 17.08 12.03 -1.55
CA ASN A 571 16.19 12.56 -2.58
C ASN A 571 14.73 12.55 -2.09
N GLY A 572 14.51 12.72 -0.78
CA GLY A 572 13.21 12.51 -0.12
C GLY A 572 12.06 13.33 -0.71
N ASP A 573 12.37 14.49 -1.27
CA ASP A 573 11.46 15.38 -1.98
C ASP A 573 11.91 15.71 -3.41
N ILE A 574 12.99 15.11 -3.90
CA ILE A 574 13.56 15.43 -5.21
C ILE A 574 13.05 14.44 -6.27
N PRO A 575 12.34 14.89 -7.32
CA PRO A 575 11.70 14.04 -8.32
C PRO A 575 12.69 13.46 -9.36
N VAL A 576 13.93 13.18 -8.95
CA VAL A 576 14.81 12.22 -9.63
C VAL A 576 14.45 10.78 -9.28
N GLU A 577 13.70 10.60 -8.19
CA GLU A 577 13.15 9.34 -7.76
C GLU A 577 11.75 9.12 -8.35
N MET A 578 11.52 8.03 -9.08
CA MET A 578 10.19 7.68 -9.59
C MET A 578 9.14 7.48 -8.48
N ILE A 579 9.56 7.19 -7.24
CA ILE A 579 8.64 7.11 -6.09
C ILE A 579 8.10 8.48 -5.66
N VAL A 580 8.81 9.56 -6.03
CA VAL A 580 8.39 10.95 -5.90
C VAL A 580 7.64 11.34 -7.19
N TYR A 581 6.36 10.99 -7.26
CA TYR A 581 5.53 11.31 -8.45
C TYR A 581 5.43 12.83 -8.65
N THR A 582 4.89 13.53 -7.65
CA THR A 582 4.79 14.99 -7.57
C THR A 582 5.05 15.37 -6.12
N GLN A 583 5.72 16.49 -5.89
CA GLN A 583 6.11 16.90 -4.54
C GLN A 583 6.28 18.42 -4.43
N THR A 584 6.10 18.96 -3.23
CA THR A 584 6.49 20.33 -2.90
C THR A 584 8.01 20.44 -2.94
N SER A 585 8.52 21.48 -3.57
CA SER A 585 9.95 21.76 -3.63
C SER A 585 10.54 22.17 -2.27
N PRO A 586 11.80 21.82 -1.96
CA PRO A 586 12.55 22.35 -0.82
C PRO A 586 12.62 23.87 -0.79
N ASP A 587 12.48 24.51 -1.96
CA ASP A 587 12.43 25.97 -2.12
C ASP A 587 11.35 26.62 -1.23
N VAL A 588 10.21 25.96 -1.04
CA VAL A 588 9.12 26.45 -0.18
C VAL A 588 9.58 26.53 1.28
N VAL A 589 10.25 25.49 1.78
CA VAL A 589 10.78 25.48 3.16
C VAL A 589 11.88 26.52 3.30
N ARG A 590 12.79 26.63 2.32
CA ARG A 590 13.83 27.66 2.34
C ARG A 590 13.24 29.07 2.41
N LEU A 591 12.14 29.33 1.70
CA LEU A 591 11.48 30.64 1.78
C LEU A 591 10.92 30.89 3.18
N ILE A 592 10.27 29.90 3.79
CA ILE A 592 9.79 30.00 5.18
C ILE A 592 10.95 30.27 6.14
N ASP A 593 12.04 29.52 6.03
CA ASP A 593 13.24 29.71 6.86
C ASP A 593 13.81 31.13 6.68
N THR A 594 13.90 31.65 5.45
CA THR A 594 14.34 33.03 5.17
C THR A 594 13.43 34.07 5.81
N ILE A 595 12.11 33.89 5.76
CA ILE A 595 11.14 34.82 6.37
C ILE A 595 11.31 34.84 7.90
N GLU A 596 11.48 33.67 8.51
CA GLU A 596 11.68 33.55 9.96
C GLU A 596 13.01 34.17 10.42
N GLU A 597 14.11 33.96 9.67
CA GLU A 597 15.43 34.49 9.99
C GLU A 597 15.52 36.02 9.84
N THR A 598 14.77 36.58 8.89
CA THR A 598 14.79 38.03 8.59
C THR A 598 13.89 38.85 9.51
N GLY A 599 13.09 38.21 10.36
CA GLY A 599 12.17 38.88 11.28
C GLY A 599 10.83 39.27 10.63
N LEU A 600 10.61 38.88 9.37
CA LEU A 600 9.32 38.95 8.67
C LEU A 600 8.36 37.83 9.11
N GLY A 601 8.53 37.28 10.32
CA GLY A 601 8.02 35.97 10.74
C GLY A 601 6.59 35.65 10.32
N VAL A 602 6.20 34.37 10.35
CA VAL A 602 4.96 33.84 9.75
C VAL A 602 3.63 34.56 10.07
N ASP A 603 3.58 35.44 11.08
CA ASP A 603 2.44 36.28 11.43
C ASP A 603 2.34 37.60 10.62
N GLU A 604 3.38 37.99 9.89
CA GLU A 604 3.38 39.18 9.05
C GLU A 604 2.41 39.03 7.85
N PRO A 605 1.83 40.13 7.36
CA PRO A 605 0.93 40.07 6.21
C PRO A 605 1.63 39.52 4.97
N ALA A 606 0.99 38.57 4.29
CA ALA A 606 1.51 38.01 3.05
C ALA A 606 0.37 37.72 2.07
N ASP A 607 0.64 37.96 0.79
CA ASP A 607 -0.26 37.59 -0.29
C ASP A 607 0.33 36.43 -1.10
N ILE A 608 -0.42 35.33 -1.17
CA ILE A 608 0.00 34.11 -1.86
C ILE A 608 -1.03 33.77 -2.95
N ASP A 609 -0.63 33.93 -4.20
CA ASP A 609 -1.47 33.64 -5.36
C ASP A 609 -1.94 32.19 -5.35
N GLN A 610 -3.26 31.98 -5.24
CA GLN A 610 -3.87 30.64 -5.22
C GLN A 610 -4.14 30.06 -6.61
N THR A 611 -3.76 30.76 -7.68
CA THR A 611 -3.89 30.27 -9.06
C THR A 611 -3.37 28.83 -9.19
N ALA A 612 -4.11 27.99 -9.90
CA ALA A 612 -3.82 26.56 -10.06
C ALA A 612 -3.71 25.76 -8.73
N GLY A 613 -4.40 26.21 -7.68
CA GLY A 613 -4.44 25.49 -6.39
C GLY A 613 -3.14 25.62 -5.61
N PHE A 614 -2.49 26.77 -5.72
CA PHE A 614 -1.22 27.08 -5.06
C PHE A 614 -1.33 27.28 -3.56
N THR A 615 -2.54 27.38 -2.98
CA THR A 615 -2.79 27.44 -1.53
C THR A 615 -2.01 26.39 -0.72
N TRP A 616 -1.76 25.23 -1.30
CA TRP A 616 -1.07 24.12 -0.65
C TRP A 616 0.38 23.99 -1.15
N PRO A 617 1.38 24.01 -0.26
CA PRO A 617 1.26 23.74 1.17
C PRO A 617 1.21 24.97 2.09
N TRP A 618 1.20 26.19 1.57
CA TRP A 618 1.29 27.42 2.38
C TRP A 618 0.26 27.50 3.51
N ALA A 619 -0.97 27.04 3.30
CA ALA A 619 -2.00 27.03 4.33
C ALA A 619 -1.61 26.22 5.58
N TRP A 620 -0.71 25.23 5.46
CA TRP A 620 -0.15 24.53 6.62
C TRP A 620 0.92 25.36 7.33
N TYR A 621 1.85 25.96 6.60
CA TYR A 621 2.94 26.73 7.19
C TYR A 621 2.46 28.03 7.84
N PHE A 622 1.43 28.66 7.26
CA PHE A 622 0.78 29.86 7.79
C PHE A 622 -0.50 29.58 8.57
N ARG A 623 -0.70 28.35 9.07
CA ARG A 623 -1.96 27.93 9.74
C ARG A 623 -2.34 28.79 10.96
N ASP A 624 -1.33 29.30 11.66
CA ASP A 624 -1.50 30.13 12.86
C ASP A 624 -1.70 31.62 12.54
N SER A 625 -1.50 32.04 11.28
CA SER A 625 -1.56 33.43 10.85
C SER A 625 -2.91 33.77 10.22
N ASP A 626 -3.56 34.80 10.77
CA ASP A 626 -4.79 35.38 10.20
C ASP A 626 -4.49 36.48 9.16
N ASN A 627 -3.21 36.83 8.96
CA ASN A 627 -2.77 37.95 8.11
C ASN A 627 -2.33 37.51 6.70
N VAL A 628 -2.37 36.22 6.39
CA VAL A 628 -2.03 35.70 5.06
C VAL A 628 -3.28 35.54 4.21
N ASN A 629 -3.29 36.20 3.06
CA ASN A 629 -4.37 36.06 2.09
C ASN A 629 -3.97 35.17 0.92
N PHE A 630 -4.97 34.48 0.39
CA PHE A 630 -4.84 33.60 -0.78
C PHE A 630 -5.65 34.18 -1.96
N PRO A 631 -5.27 35.32 -2.55
CA PRO A 631 -5.99 35.90 -3.67
C PRO A 631 -5.82 35.05 -4.95
N THR A 632 -6.83 35.06 -5.83
CA THR A 632 -6.65 34.55 -7.20
C THR A 632 -6.25 35.70 -8.10
N TYR A 633 -4.98 35.76 -8.48
CA TYR A 633 -4.53 36.79 -9.40
C TYR A 633 -4.86 36.46 -10.87
N ASN A 634 -5.13 37.52 -11.63
CA ASN A 634 -5.19 37.50 -13.09
C ASN A 634 -4.78 38.89 -13.60
N ALA A 635 -4.69 39.08 -14.93
CA ALA A 635 -4.28 40.34 -15.56
C ALA A 635 -5.01 41.59 -15.01
N ASN A 636 -6.27 41.43 -14.58
CA ASN A 636 -7.13 42.53 -14.12
C ASN A 636 -7.33 42.58 -12.60
N SER A 637 -6.88 41.58 -11.84
CA SER A 637 -7.14 41.48 -10.39
C SER A 637 -5.85 41.27 -9.59
N PHE A 638 -5.00 42.28 -9.60
CA PHE A 638 -3.81 42.33 -8.76
C PHE A 638 -4.06 43.37 -7.67
N GLY A 639 -4.42 42.90 -6.48
CA GLY A 639 -4.56 43.72 -5.28
C GLY A 639 -3.75 43.07 -4.18
N THR A 640 -2.85 43.84 -3.57
CA THR A 640 -2.01 43.40 -2.44
C THR A 640 -2.65 43.81 -1.13
N VAL A 641 -2.32 43.10 -0.05
CA VAL A 641 -2.56 43.62 1.30
C VAL A 641 -1.69 44.87 1.50
N PRO A 642 -2.27 46.00 1.93
CA PRO A 642 -1.50 47.18 2.26
C PRO A 642 -0.43 46.86 3.33
N GLY A 643 0.84 47.12 3.01
CA GLY A 643 1.97 46.84 3.91
C GLY A 643 2.42 45.38 3.97
N SER A 644 2.10 44.57 2.94
CA SER A 644 2.58 43.18 2.82
C SER A 644 4.07 43.16 2.49
N PRO A 645 4.97 42.76 3.41
CA PRO A 645 6.41 42.67 3.13
C PRO A 645 6.79 41.65 2.06
N MET A 646 5.90 40.70 1.76
CA MET A 646 6.13 39.64 0.77
C MET A 646 4.89 39.36 -0.06
N VAL A 647 5.08 39.11 -1.36
CA VAL A 647 4.05 38.58 -2.27
C VAL A 647 4.61 37.39 -3.04
N VAL A 648 3.87 36.28 -3.06
CA VAL A 648 4.20 35.08 -3.84
C VAL A 648 3.22 34.95 -4.99
N VAL A 649 3.73 34.99 -6.22
CA VAL A 649 2.92 35.04 -7.43
C VAL A 649 3.14 33.80 -8.28
N HIS A 650 2.05 33.22 -8.80
CA HIS A 650 2.15 32.11 -9.73
C HIS A 650 2.86 32.55 -11.03
N SER A 651 3.71 31.69 -11.61
CA SER A 651 4.47 32.02 -12.83
C SER A 651 3.62 32.53 -14.01
N GLN A 652 2.39 32.03 -14.17
CA GLN A 652 1.42 32.50 -15.17
C GLN A 652 1.05 34.00 -15.02
N ASN A 653 1.13 34.55 -13.81
CA ASN A 653 0.78 35.93 -13.50
C ASN A 653 2.01 36.86 -13.39
N LYS A 654 3.23 36.35 -13.63
CA LYS A 654 4.48 37.11 -13.44
C LYS A 654 4.50 38.44 -14.21
N ALA A 655 4.13 38.43 -15.49
CA ALA A 655 4.19 39.65 -16.31
C ALA A 655 3.28 40.76 -15.77
N ALA A 656 2.09 40.40 -15.27
CA ALA A 656 1.18 41.36 -14.64
C ALA A 656 1.69 41.82 -13.26
N ALA A 657 2.38 40.94 -12.53
CA ALA A 657 3.01 41.28 -11.26
C ALA A 657 4.18 42.25 -11.43
N ASP A 658 5.08 41.99 -12.40
CA ASP A 658 6.23 42.87 -12.69
C ASP A 658 5.77 44.31 -13.01
N GLU A 659 4.66 44.45 -13.76
CA GLU A 659 4.09 45.76 -14.11
C GLU A 659 3.44 46.46 -12.91
N ARG A 660 2.81 45.72 -12.00
CA ARG A 660 2.04 46.27 -10.86
C ARG A 660 2.86 46.48 -9.59
N LEU A 661 3.86 45.63 -9.36
CA LEU A 661 4.68 45.61 -8.14
C LEU A 661 6.03 46.30 -8.32
N GLY A 662 6.49 46.53 -9.56
CA GLY A 662 7.86 46.98 -9.83
C GLY A 662 8.27 48.33 -9.24
N ASP A 663 7.31 49.16 -8.82
CA ASP A 663 7.57 50.44 -8.15
C ASP A 663 7.75 50.31 -6.63
N GLU A 664 7.13 49.28 -6.01
CA GLU A 664 7.08 49.10 -4.54
C GLU A 664 7.87 47.87 -4.06
N PHE A 665 8.14 46.89 -4.93
CA PHE A 665 8.78 45.62 -4.58
C PHE A 665 10.06 45.38 -5.39
N THR A 666 10.91 44.49 -4.87
CA THR A 666 12.09 43.96 -5.56
C THR A 666 11.72 43.20 -6.84
N GLU A 667 12.70 42.95 -7.71
CA GLU A 667 12.51 42.07 -8.86
C GLU A 667 12.10 40.66 -8.40
N GLY A 668 11.11 40.08 -9.08
CA GLY A 668 10.56 38.77 -8.72
C GLY A 668 11.59 37.65 -8.83
N GLU A 669 11.90 37.00 -7.71
CA GLU A 669 12.84 35.90 -7.64
C GLU A 669 12.15 34.56 -7.92
N ARG A 670 12.67 33.78 -8.87
CA ARG A 670 12.06 32.50 -9.26
C ARG A 670 12.22 31.45 -8.14
N MET A 671 11.10 30.84 -7.79
CA MET A 671 11.01 29.75 -6.83
C MET A 671 10.30 28.56 -7.47
N ARG A 672 10.83 27.33 -7.34
CA ARG A 672 10.04 26.14 -7.70
C ARG A 672 9.03 25.88 -6.59
N HIS A 673 7.74 25.84 -6.90
CA HIS A 673 6.73 25.55 -5.88
C HIS A 673 6.46 24.04 -5.80
N ARG A 674 6.17 23.43 -6.94
CA ARG A 674 5.89 22.00 -7.08
C ARG A 674 6.73 21.42 -8.20
N TRP A 675 7.17 20.19 -8.06
CA TRP A 675 7.95 19.49 -9.10
C TRP A 675 7.59 18.02 -9.18
N TRP A 676 7.82 17.38 -10.32
CA TRP A 676 7.40 16.00 -10.57
C TRP A 676 8.36 15.24 -11.47
N PHE A 677 8.31 13.92 -11.33
CA PHE A 677 9.19 13.01 -12.05
C PHE A 677 8.90 13.07 -13.57
N PRO A 678 9.93 13.05 -14.44
CA PRO A 678 9.73 13.06 -15.89
C PRO A 678 9.17 11.73 -16.41
N GLU A 679 7.85 11.61 -16.41
CA GLU A 679 7.16 10.35 -16.74
C GLU A 679 7.29 9.91 -18.20
N SER A 680 7.67 10.83 -19.09
CA SER A 680 8.04 10.52 -20.48
C SER A 680 9.15 9.46 -20.57
N THR A 681 9.92 9.29 -19.50
CA THR A 681 10.98 8.27 -19.34
C THR A 681 10.44 6.84 -19.38
N TYR A 682 9.21 6.58 -18.90
CA TYR A 682 8.64 5.23 -18.87
C TYR A 682 7.31 5.08 -19.60
N ARG A 683 6.51 6.16 -19.78
CA ARG A 683 5.17 6.08 -20.41
C ARG A 683 5.17 5.56 -21.85
N ASN A 684 6.29 5.72 -22.55
CA ASN A 684 6.42 5.40 -23.97
C ASN A 684 7.04 4.01 -24.24
N LEU A 685 7.08 3.12 -23.25
CA LEU A 685 7.58 1.76 -23.40
C LEU A 685 6.58 0.91 -24.19
N THR A 686 7.07 0.25 -25.24
CA THR A 686 6.34 -0.75 -26.04
C THR A 686 7.09 -2.07 -25.98
N PRO A 687 6.42 -3.23 -26.19
CA PRO A 687 7.10 -4.52 -26.23
C PRO A 687 8.28 -4.55 -27.22
N GLY A 688 8.15 -3.88 -28.37
CA GLY A 688 9.23 -3.74 -29.35
C GLY A 688 10.44 -2.96 -28.83
N LYS A 689 10.22 -1.83 -28.15
CA LYS A 689 11.29 -1.03 -27.52
C LYS A 689 11.97 -1.78 -26.37
N VAL A 690 11.21 -2.55 -25.60
CA VAL A 690 11.75 -3.39 -24.51
C VAL A 690 12.60 -4.51 -25.10
N LEU A 691 12.14 -5.18 -26.15
CA LEU A 691 12.89 -6.25 -26.81
C LEU A 691 14.17 -5.72 -27.46
N SER A 692 14.11 -4.61 -28.20
CA SER A 692 15.32 -4.01 -28.81
C SER A 692 16.28 -3.48 -27.74
N GLY A 693 15.75 -2.83 -26.71
CA GLY A 693 16.52 -2.35 -25.55
C GLY A 693 17.22 -3.47 -24.78
N ALA A 694 16.63 -4.66 -24.70
CA ALA A 694 17.24 -5.82 -24.04
C ALA A 694 18.52 -6.32 -24.72
N PHE A 695 18.70 -6.04 -26.01
CA PHE A 695 19.92 -6.36 -26.76
C PHE A 695 20.80 -5.14 -27.03
N ASP A 696 20.38 -3.93 -26.62
CA ASP A 696 21.15 -2.70 -26.77
C ASP A 696 21.93 -2.37 -25.49
N ARG A 697 23.26 -2.43 -25.61
CA ARG A 697 24.20 -2.14 -24.52
C ARG A 697 24.09 -0.71 -24.00
N GLN A 698 23.83 0.27 -24.87
CA GLN A 698 23.73 1.67 -24.45
C GLN A 698 22.45 1.89 -23.62
N THR A 699 21.34 1.25 -24.00
CA THR A 699 20.13 1.22 -23.19
C THR A 699 20.37 0.56 -21.84
N TRP A 700 21.05 -0.58 -21.78
CA TRP A 700 21.43 -1.19 -20.49
C TRP A 700 22.24 -0.23 -19.60
N ARG A 701 23.25 0.45 -20.13
CA ARG A 701 24.02 1.45 -19.36
C ARG A 701 23.12 2.55 -18.80
N ARG A 702 22.27 3.16 -19.63
CA ARG A 702 21.34 4.21 -19.18
C ARG A 702 20.39 3.72 -18.08
N VAL A 703 19.79 2.54 -18.25
CA VAL A 703 18.87 1.97 -17.25
C VAL A 703 19.62 1.68 -15.95
N MET A 704 20.85 1.20 -16.03
CA MET A 704 21.68 0.89 -14.87
C MET A 704 22.23 2.12 -14.17
N ASP A 705 22.60 3.16 -14.91
CA ASP A 705 22.98 4.46 -14.35
C ASP A 705 21.83 5.10 -13.58
N TYR A 706 20.61 4.98 -14.08
CA TYR A 706 19.42 5.39 -13.33
C TYR A 706 19.13 4.46 -12.13
N TRP A 707 19.15 3.15 -12.33
CA TRP A 707 18.82 2.15 -11.30
C TRP A 707 19.80 2.17 -10.12
N LEU A 708 21.09 2.40 -10.37
CA LEU A 708 22.10 2.54 -9.33
C LEU A 708 22.24 4.00 -8.87
N TYR A 709 22.37 4.96 -9.76
CA TYR A 709 22.81 6.31 -9.39
C TYR A 709 21.77 7.41 -9.54
N ARG A 710 20.56 7.08 -10.03
CA ARG A 710 19.47 8.03 -10.32
C ARG A 710 19.84 9.10 -11.35
N ARG A 711 20.81 8.78 -12.22
CA ARG A 711 21.31 9.69 -13.25
C ARG A 711 20.52 9.62 -14.55
N GLY A 712 20.49 10.73 -15.26
CA GLY A 712 19.95 10.85 -16.61
C GLY A 712 18.51 11.33 -16.68
N VAL A 713 17.97 11.90 -15.60
CA VAL A 713 16.60 12.47 -15.54
C VAL A 713 16.55 13.89 -15.00
N GLU A 714 17.65 14.39 -14.45
CA GLU A 714 17.76 15.66 -13.73
C GLU A 714 17.42 16.88 -14.60
N ASP A 715 17.78 16.81 -15.89
CA ASP A 715 17.56 17.85 -16.90
C ASP A 715 16.11 17.94 -17.40
N ARG A 716 15.27 16.96 -17.05
CA ARG A 716 13.90 16.81 -17.57
C ARG A 716 12.83 16.93 -16.49
N ILE A 717 13.21 17.22 -15.25
CA ILE A 717 12.28 17.41 -14.13
C ILE A 717 11.26 18.49 -14.48
N GLY A 718 9.98 18.16 -14.33
CA GLY A 718 8.91 19.14 -14.48
C GLY A 718 8.75 19.95 -13.21
N SER A 719 8.43 21.24 -13.33
CA SER A 719 8.07 22.08 -12.19
C SER A 719 6.94 23.04 -12.55
N GLU A 720 6.16 23.39 -11.53
CA GLU A 720 5.28 24.54 -11.50
C GLU A 720 5.95 25.59 -10.60
N ASP A 721 6.19 26.77 -11.15
CA ASP A 721 7.02 27.79 -10.53
C ASP A 721 6.19 28.96 -10.00
N ALA A 722 6.74 29.63 -8.99
CA ALA A 722 6.29 30.90 -8.43
C ALA A 722 7.41 31.95 -8.54
N TYR A 723 7.05 33.20 -8.30
CA TYR A 723 7.98 34.31 -8.11
C TYR A 723 7.70 34.99 -6.79
N VAL A 724 8.75 35.24 -6.01
CA VAL A 724 8.67 35.91 -4.72
C VAL A 724 9.13 37.36 -4.90
N TYR A 725 8.35 38.29 -4.37
CA TYR A 725 8.62 39.71 -4.36
C TYR A 725 8.70 40.16 -2.90
N PHE A 726 9.73 40.93 -2.54
CA PHE A 726 9.87 41.54 -1.22
C PHE A 726 9.66 43.05 -1.33
N ASP A 727 9.09 43.65 -0.30
CA ASP A 727 8.92 45.11 -0.24
C ASP A 727 10.29 45.80 -0.38
N SER A 728 10.35 46.87 -1.19
CA SER A 728 11.60 47.60 -1.44
C SER A 728 12.15 48.30 -0.19
N ASP A 729 11.30 48.61 0.79
CA ASP A 729 11.71 49.14 2.10
C ASP A 729 12.32 48.05 3.00
N PHE A 730 12.13 46.78 2.66
CA PHE A 730 12.70 45.63 3.34
C PHE A 730 13.27 44.60 2.33
N PRO A 731 14.34 44.94 1.59
CA PRO A 731 14.85 44.10 0.52
C PRO A 731 15.48 42.82 1.11
N GLN A 732 14.91 41.68 0.74
CA GLN A 732 15.47 40.35 1.02
C GLN A 732 15.77 39.62 -0.29
N SER A 733 16.61 38.59 -0.22
CA SER A 733 16.87 37.72 -1.36
C SER A 733 16.64 36.27 -0.99
N PHE A 734 15.89 35.56 -1.83
CA PHE A 734 15.62 34.14 -1.73
C PHE A 734 16.69 33.29 -2.46
N THR A 735 17.34 33.87 -3.48
CA THR A 735 18.29 33.21 -4.37
C THR A 735 19.75 33.35 -3.92
N THR A 736 20.04 34.26 -2.99
CA THR A 736 21.38 34.52 -2.47
C THR A 736 21.43 34.21 -0.97
N PRO A 737 22.21 33.20 -0.53
CA PRO A 737 22.30 32.81 0.88
C PRO A 737 23.08 33.79 1.75
#